data_AF-A0A5S9ITZ7-F1
#
_entry.id   AF-A0A5S9ITZ7-F1
#
_cell.length_a   1.000
_cell.length_b   1.000
_cell.length_c   1.000
_cell.angle_alpha   90.00
_cell.angle_beta   90.00
_cell.angle_gamma   90.00
#
_symmetry.space_group_name_H-M   'P 1'
#
loop_
_entity.id
_entity.type
_entity.pdbx_description
1 polymer ?
#
loop_
_entity_poly.entity_id
_entity_poly.type
_entity_poly.pdbx_seq_one_letter_code
_entity_poly.pdbx_strand_id
1 'polypeptide(L)'
;MGKPPFHEGDIVKNYVIDKQFNVGGMGAVYNVKHENILIKAPFSDSGDVLLAQFKEEVKALQQLSHPGIVGILDADIHAEIPWYTMEFIQGETLRAYINREAPISSLRSLKLLYHITDSIAHAHTQSKPIWHLDIKPENICFREDKPVVLDFGLARFGRSATNILGPHGTLLYMAPEQLDLRGRPDARADVYALGVLFYEMLTGHPPFGKITEVCYENKRIDCMEKILDLGLRCPAVDGVAPCIGKILDKTLAKKQEDRYQHAGEMLEDIQDALREYIEKYVAKYEKTKNYSQAARVLQEGFDQGLVEREELERVLQLEKEQQQKSLEEIFSSATGHSNFQKSLDFIIDLVQRYKLESDVQTKQDIYATLQKVLQAEENESWMLLLEKINTVKDSLVQMIPSSVKRSSEDVEVEATDDELDEVDEVEDGSANDDSHIDEQQPSVEMEEQDANTEVAEQELDTENEEQDSKVSEVVFEEETQVIEVPPADIADYVASSLAMKDEPEVEKEDVHLKTSDFEVILEQSQALKAENGLSDLQMQIKLPNGFHWFDDNHIICEKDESLLVYIPGGEFIMGNDEASGQIEKPEHRVYLDGFFIDKYLTTWRQFLMFCDATGHTKPAPPKWGIYEEHPVVNISWLDAKAYCIWAGKILATEAQWEKGAKGGIWLDGDETQQQKNPYAKRTYPWGNSLPDENGTWLANYNEEPHYGRNRGQKSTSRVGSFSKGASPYGCLDMAGNVWEWCKDWYGESYYAKSPSKNPKGPSKQDATKIDPSKGDIGKVLRGGSWYTGKKFLRTTARRCRNPEGRGGSCGMRGVCNIAK
;
A
#
# COMPACT_ATOMS: atom_id res chain seq x y z
N MET A 1 -20.84 -17.41 -15.06
CA MET A 1 -21.27 -16.69 -13.84
C MET A 1 -22.78 -16.53 -13.89
N GLY A 2 -23.48 -16.77 -12.78
CA GLY A 2 -24.93 -16.55 -12.68
C GLY A 2 -25.26 -15.06 -12.82
N LYS A 3 -26.42 -14.73 -13.40
CA LYS A 3 -26.90 -13.34 -13.44
C LYS A 3 -27.24 -12.88 -12.01
N PRO A 4 -26.93 -11.63 -11.62
CA PRO A 4 -27.32 -11.11 -10.31
C PRO A 4 -28.85 -11.20 -10.12
N PRO A 5 -29.33 -11.72 -8.97
CA PRO A 5 -30.75 -11.98 -8.74
C PRO A 5 -31.64 -10.74 -8.58
N PHE A 6 -31.07 -9.61 -8.14
CA PHE A 6 -31.81 -8.37 -7.85
C PHE A 6 -31.21 -7.20 -8.64
N HIS A 7 -32.04 -6.20 -8.92
CA HIS A 7 -31.68 -4.97 -9.64
C HIS A 7 -31.88 -3.73 -8.78
N GLU A 8 -31.27 -2.62 -9.19
CA GLU A 8 -31.46 -1.31 -8.56
C GLU A 8 -32.95 -0.92 -8.58
N GLY A 9 -33.48 -0.54 -7.41
CA GLY A 9 -34.89 -0.21 -7.20
C GLY A 9 -35.77 -1.39 -6.78
N ASP A 10 -35.29 -2.64 -6.86
CA ASP A 10 -36.05 -3.80 -6.37
C ASP A 10 -36.31 -3.69 -4.87
N ILE A 11 -37.48 -4.14 -4.43
CA ILE A 11 -37.86 -4.18 -3.02
C ILE A 11 -37.80 -5.63 -2.54
N VAL A 12 -36.79 -5.94 -1.73
CA VAL A 12 -36.62 -7.24 -1.09
C VAL A 12 -37.14 -7.14 0.34
N LYS A 13 -38.34 -7.69 0.57
CA LYS A 13 -39.12 -7.52 1.81
C LYS A 13 -39.43 -6.04 2.08
N ASN A 14 -38.62 -5.36 2.88
CA ASN A 14 -38.75 -3.93 3.19
C ASN A 14 -37.51 -3.12 2.76
N TYR A 15 -36.50 -3.78 2.17
CA TYR A 15 -35.24 -3.16 1.80
C TYR A 15 -35.26 -2.77 0.32
N VAL A 16 -34.96 -1.51 0.04
CA VAL A 16 -34.82 -1.01 -1.33
C VAL A 16 -33.37 -1.19 -1.77
N ILE A 17 -33.17 -2.00 -2.79
CA ILE A 17 -31.85 -2.18 -3.41
C ILE A 17 -31.42 -0.86 -4.06
N ASP A 18 -30.27 -0.33 -3.64
CA ASP A 18 -29.64 0.83 -4.27
C ASP A 18 -28.76 0.35 -5.43
N LYS A 19 -27.46 0.18 -5.20
CA LYS A 19 -26.53 -0.35 -6.20
C LYS A 19 -25.93 -1.68 -5.79
N GLN A 20 -25.62 -2.49 -6.79
CA GLN A 20 -24.80 -3.68 -6.61
C GLN A 20 -23.43 -3.30 -6.03
N PHE A 21 -23.08 -3.84 -4.87
CA PHE A 21 -21.82 -3.58 -4.18
C PHE A 21 -20.71 -4.49 -4.72
N ASN A 22 -21.00 -5.79 -4.87
CA ASN A 22 -20.04 -6.79 -5.35
C ASN A 22 -20.77 -8.01 -5.93
N VAL A 23 -20.18 -8.68 -6.91
CA VAL A 23 -20.62 -10.00 -7.39
C VAL A 23 -19.42 -10.94 -7.38
N GLY A 24 -19.52 -11.99 -6.57
CA GLY A 24 -18.50 -13.03 -6.43
C GLY A 24 -18.98 -14.37 -6.98
N GLY A 25 -18.11 -15.40 -6.91
CA GLY A 25 -18.46 -16.75 -7.35
C GLY A 25 -19.59 -17.42 -6.55
N MET A 26 -19.89 -16.94 -5.34
CA MET A 26 -20.84 -17.53 -4.40
C MET A 26 -22.14 -16.73 -4.25
N GLY A 27 -22.29 -15.58 -4.90
CA GLY A 27 -23.47 -14.73 -4.78
C GLY A 27 -23.24 -13.27 -5.15
N ALA A 28 -24.29 -12.47 -5.00
CA ALA A 28 -24.28 -11.04 -5.20
C ALA A 28 -24.53 -10.29 -3.88
N VAL A 29 -23.88 -9.15 -3.71
CA VAL A 29 -24.00 -8.25 -2.55
C VAL A 29 -24.47 -6.89 -3.03
N TYR A 30 -25.44 -6.31 -2.34
CA TYR A 30 -26.12 -5.07 -2.70
C TYR A 30 -26.14 -4.09 -1.54
N ASN A 31 -26.04 -2.79 -1.82
CA ASN A 31 -26.30 -1.76 -0.82
C ASN A 31 -27.81 -1.57 -0.66
N VAL A 32 -28.24 -1.33 0.58
CA VAL A 32 -29.59 -0.89 0.88
C VAL A 32 -29.64 0.64 0.87
N LYS A 33 -30.66 1.20 0.24
CA LYS A 33 -30.81 2.65 0.10
C LYS A 33 -31.03 3.32 1.47
N HIS A 34 -30.23 4.35 1.77
CA HIS A 34 -30.28 5.15 3.01
C HIS A 34 -30.03 4.37 4.32
N GLU A 35 -29.42 3.20 4.26
CA GLU A 35 -29.07 2.40 5.44
C GLU A 35 -27.62 1.90 5.36
N ASN A 36 -26.95 1.74 6.52
CA ASN A 36 -25.63 1.11 6.59
C ASN A 36 -25.73 -0.43 6.62
N ILE A 37 -26.51 -0.96 5.67
CA ILE A 37 -26.84 -2.39 5.58
C ILE A 37 -26.51 -2.89 4.18
N LEU A 38 -25.93 -4.09 4.12
CA LEU A 38 -25.73 -4.85 2.90
C LEU A 38 -26.71 -6.02 2.84
N ILE A 39 -27.24 -6.31 1.65
CA ILE A 39 -27.96 -7.56 1.34
C ILE A 39 -27.03 -8.48 0.58
N LYS A 40 -26.89 -9.73 1.03
CA LYS A 40 -26.20 -10.79 0.29
C LYS A 40 -27.19 -11.87 -0.15
N ALA A 41 -27.14 -12.19 -1.43
CA ALA A 41 -27.96 -13.21 -2.09
C ALA A 41 -27.04 -14.28 -2.70
N PRO A 42 -26.88 -15.45 -2.05
CA PRO A 42 -26.06 -16.52 -2.58
C PRO A 42 -26.64 -17.11 -3.88
N PHE A 43 -25.77 -17.51 -4.80
CA PHE A 43 -26.16 -18.27 -5.99
C PHE A 43 -26.37 -19.73 -5.56
N SER A 44 -27.60 -20.25 -5.66
CA SER A 44 -27.91 -21.64 -5.29
C SER A 44 -28.73 -22.34 -6.38
N ASP A 45 -28.58 -23.66 -6.49
CA ASP A 45 -29.49 -24.49 -7.28
C ASP A 45 -30.82 -24.63 -6.51
N SER A 46 -31.93 -24.27 -7.15
CA SER A 46 -33.27 -24.18 -6.54
C SER A 46 -33.82 -25.54 -6.11
N GLY A 47 -33.57 -25.94 -4.85
CA GLY A 47 -34.14 -27.16 -4.26
C GLY A 47 -34.64 -26.94 -2.83
N ASP A 48 -35.83 -27.45 -2.51
CA ASP A 48 -36.51 -27.26 -1.22
C ASP A 48 -35.65 -27.66 0.00
N VAL A 49 -34.79 -28.67 -0.16
CA VAL A 49 -33.88 -29.16 0.89
C VAL A 49 -32.79 -28.14 1.24
N LEU A 50 -32.25 -27.44 0.24
CA LEU A 50 -31.22 -26.41 0.43
C LEU A 50 -31.81 -25.16 1.09
N LEU A 51 -33.04 -24.77 0.72
CA LEU A 51 -33.74 -23.63 1.32
C LEU A 51 -34.10 -23.90 2.80
N ALA A 52 -34.47 -25.13 3.16
CA ALA A 52 -34.72 -25.51 4.54
C ALA A 52 -33.44 -25.45 5.40
N GLN A 53 -32.32 -25.96 4.87
CA GLN A 53 -31.01 -25.87 5.52
C GLN A 53 -30.55 -24.42 5.69
N PHE A 54 -30.76 -23.55 4.69
CA PHE A 54 -30.42 -22.14 4.78
C PHE A 54 -31.14 -21.46 5.96
N LYS A 55 -32.45 -21.71 6.11
CA LYS A 55 -33.23 -21.17 7.24
C LYS A 55 -32.72 -21.64 8.61
N GLU A 56 -32.23 -22.88 8.71
CA GLU A 56 -31.66 -23.39 9.97
C GLU A 56 -30.27 -22.79 10.27
N GLU A 57 -29.40 -22.70 9.26
CA GLU A 57 -28.04 -22.15 9.44
C GLU A 57 -28.09 -20.65 9.74
N VAL A 58 -28.94 -19.88 9.05
CA VAL A 58 -29.07 -18.44 9.32
C VAL A 58 -29.63 -18.16 10.72
N LYS A 59 -30.58 -18.97 11.21
CA LYS A 59 -31.06 -18.84 12.60
C LYS A 59 -29.96 -19.04 13.62
N ALA A 60 -29.04 -19.97 13.38
CA ALA A 60 -27.89 -20.18 14.26
C ALA A 60 -26.91 -18.98 14.19
N LEU A 61 -26.71 -18.42 12.99
CA LEU A 61 -25.85 -17.25 12.78
C LEU A 61 -26.41 -15.96 13.37
N GLN A 62 -27.74 -15.77 13.36
CA GLN A 62 -28.40 -14.63 14.03
C GLN A 62 -28.20 -14.64 15.55
N GLN A 63 -27.94 -15.81 16.15
CA GLN A 63 -27.66 -15.97 17.58
C GLN A 63 -26.18 -15.80 17.92
N LEU A 64 -25.30 -15.77 16.91
CA LEU A 64 -23.86 -15.64 17.08
C LEU A 64 -23.50 -14.16 17.31
N SER A 65 -23.16 -13.80 18.54
CA SER A 65 -22.86 -12.42 18.94
C SER A 65 -21.46 -12.31 19.50
N HIS A 66 -20.56 -11.72 18.72
CA HIS A 66 -19.17 -11.47 19.10
C HIS A 66 -18.66 -10.15 18.50
N PRO A 67 -17.87 -9.33 19.21
CA PRO A 67 -17.38 -8.06 18.68
C PRO A 67 -16.53 -8.19 17.40
N GLY A 68 -15.87 -9.33 17.22
CA GLY A 68 -15.08 -9.66 16.02
C GLY A 68 -15.83 -10.47 14.95
N ILE A 69 -17.17 -10.56 15.02
CA ILE A 69 -17.99 -11.25 14.01
C ILE A 69 -19.09 -10.30 13.53
N VAL A 70 -19.28 -10.18 12.22
CA VAL A 70 -20.44 -9.44 11.68
C VAL A 70 -21.69 -10.28 11.82
N GLY A 71 -22.66 -9.77 12.59
CA GLY A 71 -23.94 -10.42 12.81
C GLY A 71 -24.87 -10.33 11.59
N ILE A 72 -25.75 -11.33 11.45
CA ILE A 72 -26.85 -11.30 10.50
C ILE A 72 -28.04 -10.57 11.14
N LEU A 73 -28.55 -9.53 10.48
CA LEU A 73 -29.63 -8.69 11.00
C LEU A 73 -31.01 -9.25 10.64
N ASP A 74 -31.22 -9.61 9.37
CA ASP A 74 -32.46 -10.17 8.83
C ASP A 74 -32.12 -11.18 7.73
N ALA A 75 -33.04 -12.09 7.44
CA ALA A 75 -32.91 -13.03 6.35
C ALA A 75 -34.26 -13.59 5.95
N ASP A 76 -34.41 -13.87 4.66
CA ASP A 76 -35.62 -14.49 4.12
C ASP A 76 -35.34 -15.15 2.77
N ILE A 77 -36.41 -15.59 2.11
CA ILE A 77 -36.40 -16.06 0.72
C ILE A 77 -37.32 -15.15 -0.07
N HIS A 78 -36.80 -14.52 -1.12
CA HIS A 78 -37.56 -13.69 -2.05
C HIS A 78 -37.47 -14.29 -3.46
N ALA A 79 -38.61 -14.61 -4.08
CA ALA A 79 -38.66 -15.24 -5.41
C ALA A 79 -37.74 -16.49 -5.53
N GLU A 80 -37.81 -17.39 -4.54
CA GLU A 80 -36.96 -18.60 -4.41
C GLU A 80 -35.46 -18.33 -4.20
N ILE A 81 -35.06 -17.07 -4.09
CA ILE A 81 -33.67 -16.68 -3.84
C ILE A 81 -33.50 -16.41 -2.34
N PRO A 82 -32.67 -17.19 -1.62
CA PRO A 82 -32.31 -16.88 -0.25
C PRO A 82 -31.50 -15.58 -0.19
N TRP A 83 -31.72 -14.78 0.86
CA TRP A 83 -30.94 -13.58 1.13
C TRP A 83 -30.81 -13.32 2.63
N TYR A 84 -29.79 -12.57 3.01
CA TYR A 84 -29.59 -12.10 4.38
C TYR A 84 -28.97 -10.71 4.39
N THR A 85 -29.23 -9.95 5.45
CA THR A 85 -28.63 -8.63 5.70
C THR A 85 -27.51 -8.70 6.72
N MET A 86 -26.55 -7.81 6.54
CA MET A 86 -25.42 -7.61 7.46
C MET A 86 -25.05 -6.13 7.53
N GLU A 87 -24.41 -5.74 8.63
CA GLU A 87 -23.87 -4.39 8.79
C GLU A 87 -22.80 -4.10 7.73
N PHE A 88 -22.81 -2.89 7.17
CA PHE A 88 -21.72 -2.40 6.35
C PHE A 88 -20.55 -1.95 7.24
N ILE A 89 -19.44 -2.71 7.23
CA ILE A 89 -18.24 -2.33 7.97
C ILE A 89 -17.41 -1.31 7.20
N GLN A 90 -17.32 -0.10 7.75
CA GLN A 90 -16.50 0.98 7.19
C GLN A 90 -15.02 0.77 7.56
N GLY A 91 -14.27 0.11 6.68
CA GLY A 91 -12.83 -0.10 6.84
C GLY A 91 -12.21 -0.89 5.69
N GLU A 92 -10.88 -1.04 5.71
CA GLU A 92 -10.19 -1.87 4.73
C GLU A 92 -10.22 -3.35 5.10
N THR A 93 -10.09 -4.23 4.10
CA THR A 93 -9.96 -5.68 4.32
C THR A 93 -8.56 -6.04 4.80
N LEU A 94 -8.40 -7.18 5.47
CA LEU A 94 -7.10 -7.73 5.82
C LEU A 94 -6.27 -8.01 4.57
N ARG A 95 -6.88 -8.32 3.42
CA ARG A 95 -6.18 -8.38 2.13
C ARG A 95 -5.49 -7.07 1.79
N ALA A 96 -6.22 -5.95 1.86
CA ALA A 96 -5.67 -4.63 1.55
C ALA A 96 -4.53 -4.28 2.53
N TYR A 97 -4.73 -4.59 3.81
CA TYR A 97 -3.73 -4.40 4.86
C TYR A 97 -2.45 -5.22 4.63
N ILE A 98 -2.56 -6.53 4.35
CA ILE A 98 -1.41 -7.40 4.03
C ILE A 98 -0.67 -6.88 2.78
N ASN A 99 -1.39 -6.47 1.74
CA ASN A 99 -0.77 -5.94 0.51
C ASN A 99 0.02 -4.65 0.74
N ARG A 100 -0.37 -3.85 1.74
CA ARG A 100 0.27 -2.58 2.10
C ARG A 100 1.44 -2.77 3.07
N GLU A 101 1.26 -3.61 4.09
CA GLU A 101 2.13 -3.67 5.27
C GLU A 101 3.03 -4.91 5.33
N ALA A 102 2.75 -5.98 4.56
CA ALA A 102 3.51 -7.20 4.69
C ALA A 102 4.95 -7.07 4.14
N PRO A 103 5.96 -7.71 4.77
CA PRO A 103 5.89 -8.56 5.96
C PRO A 103 5.49 -7.80 7.24
N ILE A 104 4.42 -8.26 7.90
CA ILE A 104 3.91 -7.65 9.13
C ILE A 104 4.74 -8.16 10.31
N SER A 105 5.13 -7.26 11.22
CA SER A 105 5.94 -7.62 12.39
C SER A 105 5.31 -8.75 13.20
N SER A 106 6.13 -9.66 13.75
CA SER A 106 5.66 -10.85 14.46
C SER A 106 4.64 -10.55 15.56
N LEU A 107 4.87 -9.50 16.36
CA LEU A 107 3.95 -9.09 17.42
C LEU A 107 2.61 -8.61 16.86
N ARG A 108 2.62 -7.79 15.79
CA ARG A 108 1.37 -7.30 15.19
C ARG A 108 0.60 -8.44 14.52
N SER A 109 1.28 -9.32 13.79
CA SER A 109 0.70 -10.52 13.19
C SER A 109 0.06 -11.43 14.24
N LEU A 110 0.73 -11.62 15.38
CA LEU A 110 0.22 -12.44 16.49
C LEU A 110 -1.00 -11.81 17.16
N LYS A 111 -1.02 -10.48 17.37
CA LYS A 111 -2.20 -9.75 17.89
C LYS A 111 -3.40 -9.83 16.95
N LEU A 112 -3.17 -9.68 15.64
CA LEU A 112 -4.23 -9.84 14.65
C LEU A 112 -4.76 -11.28 14.66
N LEU A 113 -3.87 -12.26 14.66
CA LEU A 113 -4.23 -13.68 14.73
C LEU A 113 -5.01 -14.01 16.01
N TYR A 114 -4.66 -13.42 17.15
CA TYR A 114 -5.39 -13.58 18.41
C TYR A 114 -6.87 -13.18 18.26
N HIS A 115 -7.15 -11.95 17.81
CA HIS A 115 -8.52 -11.47 17.68
C HIS A 115 -9.35 -12.24 16.63
N ILE A 116 -8.71 -12.67 15.54
CA ILE A 116 -9.37 -13.48 14.52
C ILE A 116 -9.67 -14.87 15.09
N THR A 117 -8.68 -15.53 15.69
CA THR A 117 -8.83 -16.87 16.30
C THR A 117 -9.86 -16.88 17.43
N ASP A 118 -9.92 -15.83 18.25
CA ASP A 118 -10.91 -15.63 19.31
C ASP A 118 -12.35 -15.62 18.73
N SER A 119 -12.55 -14.89 17.63
CA SER A 119 -13.83 -14.86 16.91
C SER A 119 -14.22 -16.24 16.35
N ILE A 120 -13.26 -16.96 15.74
CA ILE A 120 -13.50 -18.33 15.25
C ILE A 120 -13.78 -19.30 16.41
N ALA A 121 -13.06 -19.18 17.52
CA ALA A 121 -13.25 -20.01 18.71
C ALA A 121 -14.64 -19.82 19.32
N HIS A 122 -15.15 -18.58 19.36
CA HIS A 122 -16.50 -18.29 19.81
C HIS A 122 -17.57 -19.02 18.97
N ALA A 123 -17.39 -19.11 17.65
CA ALA A 123 -18.31 -19.85 16.77
C ALA A 123 -18.20 -21.37 16.93
N HIS A 124 -16.98 -21.88 17.16
CA HIS A 124 -16.73 -23.31 17.37
C HIS A 124 -17.30 -23.83 18.70
N THR A 125 -17.45 -22.96 19.70
CA THR A 125 -17.91 -23.32 21.06
C THR A 125 -19.42 -23.24 21.26
N GLN A 126 -20.18 -22.83 20.23
CA GLN A 126 -21.64 -22.83 20.28
C GLN A 126 -22.18 -24.26 20.49
N SER A 127 -23.37 -24.36 21.12
CA SER A 127 -24.04 -25.65 21.36
C SER A 127 -24.22 -26.49 20.09
N LYS A 128 -24.44 -25.81 18.95
CA LYS A 128 -24.25 -26.33 17.60
C LYS A 128 -23.05 -25.60 16.98
N PRO A 129 -21.87 -26.23 16.87
CA PRO A 129 -20.68 -25.59 16.34
C PRO A 129 -20.89 -25.08 14.92
N ILE A 130 -20.39 -23.87 14.66
CA ILE A 130 -20.44 -23.24 13.34
C ILE A 130 -19.00 -23.13 12.83
N TRP A 131 -18.72 -23.70 11.66
CA TRP A 131 -17.42 -23.63 11.00
C TRP A 131 -17.50 -22.63 9.85
N HIS A 132 -16.47 -21.82 9.68
CA HIS A 132 -16.44 -20.77 8.67
C HIS A 132 -16.17 -21.35 7.26
N LEU A 133 -15.17 -22.23 7.13
CA LEU A 133 -14.76 -22.97 5.93
C LEU A 133 -14.30 -22.13 4.72
N ASP A 134 -14.16 -20.82 4.89
CA ASP A 134 -13.72 -19.86 3.87
C ASP A 134 -12.93 -18.70 4.51
N ILE A 135 -12.08 -19.01 5.50
CA ILE A 135 -11.22 -18.02 6.14
C ILE A 135 -10.16 -17.59 5.13
N LYS A 136 -10.13 -16.30 4.82
CA LYS A 136 -9.17 -15.66 3.92
C LYS A 136 -9.10 -14.16 4.19
N PRO A 137 -8.03 -13.46 3.76
CA PRO A 137 -7.87 -12.03 4.00
C PRO A 137 -9.01 -11.16 3.47
N GLU A 138 -9.75 -11.60 2.45
CA GLU A 138 -10.89 -10.89 1.88
C GLU A 138 -12.14 -10.94 2.78
N ASN A 139 -12.27 -11.96 3.62
CA ASN A 139 -13.41 -12.15 4.53
C ASN A 139 -13.13 -11.60 5.94
N ILE A 140 -12.11 -10.75 6.09
CA ILE A 140 -11.78 -10.09 7.35
C ILE A 140 -11.64 -8.60 7.06
N CYS A 141 -12.39 -7.76 7.77
CA CYS A 141 -12.32 -6.30 7.68
C CYS A 141 -11.84 -5.69 8.99
N PHE A 142 -11.33 -4.47 8.92
CA PHE A 142 -11.04 -3.70 10.12
C PHE A 142 -12.23 -2.81 10.48
N ARG A 143 -12.72 -2.93 11.71
CA ARG A 143 -13.52 -1.90 12.36
C ARG A 143 -12.56 -1.13 13.25
N GLU A 144 -12.25 0.10 12.84
CA GLU A 144 -11.14 0.87 13.41
C GLU A 144 -9.83 0.07 13.27
N ASP A 145 -9.24 -0.42 14.37
CA ASP A 145 -8.02 -1.22 14.38
C ASP A 145 -8.23 -2.70 14.74
N LYS A 146 -9.49 -3.13 14.93
CA LYS A 146 -9.84 -4.50 15.34
C LYS A 146 -10.34 -5.31 14.14
N PRO A 147 -9.82 -6.54 13.92
CA PRO A 147 -10.31 -7.39 12.85
C PRO A 147 -11.70 -7.92 13.18
N VAL A 148 -12.58 -7.91 12.18
CA VAL A 148 -13.94 -8.42 12.21
C VAL A 148 -14.12 -9.39 11.05
N VAL A 149 -14.58 -10.59 11.36
CA VAL A 149 -14.77 -11.69 10.42
C VAL A 149 -16.14 -11.57 9.75
N LEU A 150 -16.16 -11.72 8.42
CA LEU A 150 -17.33 -11.66 7.55
C LEU A 150 -17.76 -13.07 7.12
N ASP A 151 -18.98 -13.21 6.59
CA ASP A 151 -19.41 -14.38 5.79
C ASP A 151 -19.30 -15.76 6.49
N PHE A 152 -19.66 -15.80 7.78
CA PHE A 152 -19.70 -17.05 8.54
C PHE A 152 -20.67 -18.10 7.98
N GLY A 153 -20.20 -19.35 7.87
CA GLY A 153 -21.03 -20.57 7.76
C GLY A 153 -21.79 -20.79 6.44
N LEU A 154 -22.05 -19.75 5.65
CA LEU A 154 -22.92 -19.83 4.47
C LEU A 154 -22.20 -20.22 3.17
N ALA A 155 -20.88 -20.47 3.24
CA ALA A 155 -20.07 -20.91 2.11
C ALA A 155 -20.52 -22.27 1.50
N ARG A 156 -21.36 -23.02 2.21
CA ARG A 156 -21.95 -24.29 1.75
C ARG A 156 -23.06 -24.10 0.71
N PHE A 157 -23.78 -22.97 0.74
CA PHE A 157 -24.98 -22.74 -0.10
C PHE A 157 -24.70 -22.27 -1.53
N GLY A 158 -23.42 -22.04 -1.88
CA GLY A 158 -22.97 -21.61 -3.21
C GLY A 158 -22.04 -22.60 -3.93
N ARG A 159 -21.82 -23.80 -3.38
CA ARG A 159 -20.98 -24.84 -4.01
C ARG A 159 -21.84 -25.77 -4.87
N SER A 160 -21.92 -25.52 -6.18
CA SER A 160 -22.44 -26.53 -7.11
C SER A 160 -21.38 -27.62 -7.34
N ALA A 161 -21.78 -28.87 -7.57
CA ALA A 161 -20.87 -30.02 -7.78
C ALA A 161 -19.90 -29.81 -8.96
N THR A 162 -20.23 -28.90 -9.88
CA THR A 162 -19.42 -28.51 -11.05
C THR A 162 -18.61 -27.21 -10.83
N ASN A 163 -18.89 -26.45 -9.76
CA ASN A 163 -18.28 -25.17 -9.41
C ASN A 163 -17.64 -25.19 -8.00
N ILE A 164 -17.03 -26.32 -7.62
CA ILE A 164 -16.27 -26.46 -6.36
C ILE A 164 -15.13 -25.42 -6.28
N LEU A 165 -14.71 -24.89 -7.44
CA LEU A 165 -13.63 -23.94 -7.61
C LEU A 165 -14.13 -22.69 -8.34
N GLY A 166 -14.70 -21.75 -7.57
CA GLY A 166 -15.18 -20.48 -8.08
C GLY A 166 -14.08 -19.63 -8.75
N PRO A 167 -14.46 -18.64 -9.57
CA PRO A 167 -13.58 -18.03 -10.57
C PRO A 167 -12.47 -17.08 -10.07
N HIS A 168 -12.38 -16.71 -8.78
CA HIS A 168 -11.43 -15.64 -8.36
C HIS A 168 -10.71 -15.83 -7.01
N GLY A 169 -10.48 -17.07 -6.56
CA GLY A 169 -9.53 -17.33 -5.48
C GLY A 169 -10.13 -17.97 -4.24
N THR A 170 -9.86 -19.26 -4.04
CA THR A 170 -10.15 -19.95 -2.77
C THR A 170 -9.32 -21.22 -2.54
N LEU A 171 -8.32 -21.56 -3.37
CA LEU A 171 -7.57 -22.82 -3.18
C LEU A 171 -6.50 -22.76 -2.09
N LEU A 172 -5.89 -21.60 -1.88
CA LEU A 172 -4.63 -21.51 -1.14
C LEU A 172 -4.81 -21.52 0.38
N TYR A 173 -6.03 -21.23 0.84
CA TYR A 173 -6.43 -21.30 2.25
C TYR A 173 -7.22 -22.57 2.54
N MET A 174 -7.56 -23.37 1.51
CA MET A 174 -8.29 -24.61 1.70
C MET A 174 -7.38 -25.66 2.33
N ALA A 175 -7.89 -26.29 3.38
CA ALA A 175 -7.26 -27.46 3.96
C ALA A 175 -7.31 -28.64 2.96
N PRO A 176 -6.35 -29.57 3.00
CA PRO A 176 -6.31 -30.73 2.10
C PRO A 176 -7.64 -31.50 2.00
N GLU A 177 -8.35 -31.68 3.11
CA GLU A 177 -9.65 -32.34 3.17
C GLU A 177 -10.79 -31.59 2.46
N GLN A 178 -10.65 -30.28 2.22
CA GLN A 178 -11.63 -29.50 1.47
C GLN A 178 -11.46 -29.69 -0.05
N LEU A 179 -10.31 -30.21 -0.48
CA LEU A 179 -10.01 -30.54 -1.88
C LEU A 179 -10.36 -32.00 -2.22
N ASP A 180 -10.48 -32.87 -1.22
CA ASP A 180 -10.92 -34.25 -1.39
C ASP A 180 -12.46 -34.34 -1.46
N LEU A 181 -13.00 -34.87 -2.56
CA LEU A 181 -14.44 -35.09 -2.77
C LEU A 181 -15.08 -36.03 -1.72
N ARG A 182 -14.28 -36.80 -0.98
CA ARG A 182 -14.73 -37.66 0.13
C ARG A 182 -14.52 -37.04 1.51
N GLY A 183 -13.79 -35.92 1.57
CA GLY A 183 -13.48 -35.21 2.80
C GLY A 183 -14.73 -34.59 3.44
N ARG A 184 -14.77 -34.60 4.78
CA ARG A 184 -15.78 -33.87 5.56
C ARG A 184 -15.03 -32.83 6.37
N PRO A 185 -14.93 -31.59 5.88
CA PRO A 185 -14.21 -30.55 6.62
C PRO A 185 -14.96 -30.22 7.91
N ASP A 186 -14.19 -29.99 8.96
CA ASP A 186 -14.66 -29.59 10.28
C ASP A 186 -13.87 -28.38 10.80
N ALA A 187 -13.96 -28.09 12.11
CA ALA A 187 -13.23 -27.01 12.78
C ALA A 187 -11.72 -26.97 12.45
N ARG A 188 -11.11 -28.11 12.09
CA ARG A 188 -9.68 -28.23 11.80
C ARG A 188 -9.31 -27.67 10.42
N ALA A 189 -10.29 -27.52 9.53
CA ALA A 189 -10.10 -26.82 8.27
C ALA A 189 -9.94 -25.30 8.49
N ASP A 190 -10.72 -24.73 9.42
CA ASP A 190 -10.58 -23.33 9.82
C ASP A 190 -9.24 -23.07 10.52
N VAL A 191 -8.81 -23.99 11.39
CA VAL A 191 -7.47 -23.96 12.00
C VAL A 191 -6.39 -23.89 10.91
N TYR A 192 -6.42 -24.78 9.92
CA TYR A 192 -5.45 -24.75 8.82
C TYR A 192 -5.44 -23.40 8.08
N ALA A 193 -6.61 -22.87 7.76
CA ALA A 193 -6.74 -21.58 7.07
C ALA A 193 -6.18 -20.41 7.91
N LEU A 194 -6.38 -20.41 9.24
CA LEU A 194 -5.75 -19.45 10.15
C LEU A 194 -4.21 -19.54 10.12
N GLY A 195 -3.65 -20.75 9.97
CA GLY A 195 -2.21 -20.95 9.81
C GLY A 195 -1.67 -20.38 8.50
N VAL A 196 -2.39 -20.58 7.40
CA VAL A 196 -2.03 -20.00 6.10
C VAL A 196 -2.09 -18.48 6.18
N LEU A 197 -3.14 -17.93 6.81
CA LEU A 197 -3.31 -16.51 7.04
C LEU A 197 -2.16 -15.94 7.86
N PHE A 198 -1.77 -16.61 8.96
CA PHE A 198 -0.68 -16.18 9.81
C PHE A 198 0.66 -16.19 9.08
N TYR A 199 0.94 -17.26 8.34
CA TYR A 199 2.13 -17.37 7.50
C TYR A 199 2.21 -16.21 6.49
N GLU A 200 1.10 -15.91 5.84
CA GLU A 200 1.03 -14.84 4.85
C GLU A 200 1.24 -13.45 5.48
N MET A 201 0.69 -13.19 6.67
CA MET A 201 0.96 -11.94 7.39
C MET A 201 2.46 -11.77 7.68
N LEU A 202 3.14 -12.86 8.05
CA LEU A 202 4.56 -12.85 8.40
C LEU A 202 5.51 -12.74 7.20
N THR A 203 5.07 -13.14 6.00
CA THR A 203 5.97 -13.27 4.82
C THR A 203 5.54 -12.45 3.62
N GLY A 204 4.28 -11.98 3.60
CA GLY A 204 3.65 -11.33 2.46
C GLY A 204 3.15 -12.28 1.37
N HIS A 205 3.25 -13.59 1.56
CA HIS A 205 2.69 -14.59 0.64
C HIS A 205 2.28 -15.90 1.35
N PRO A 206 1.33 -16.68 0.82
CA PRO A 206 1.02 -18.00 1.35
C PRO A 206 2.22 -18.99 1.29
N PRO A 207 2.21 -20.08 2.09
CA PRO A 207 3.34 -21.00 2.22
C PRO A 207 3.62 -21.84 0.97
N PHE A 208 2.61 -22.11 0.14
CA PHE A 208 2.74 -22.99 -1.03
C PHE A 208 2.72 -22.27 -2.38
N GLY A 209 2.84 -20.93 -2.39
CA GLY A 209 3.02 -20.13 -3.60
C GLY A 209 2.61 -18.66 -3.47
N LYS A 210 3.09 -17.81 -4.39
CA LYS A 210 2.68 -16.40 -4.52
C LYS A 210 1.40 -16.28 -5.36
N ILE A 211 0.40 -15.56 -4.86
CA ILE A 211 -0.84 -15.27 -5.59
C ILE A 211 -0.60 -14.14 -6.56
N THR A 212 -0.72 -14.43 -7.86
CA THR A 212 -0.97 -13.40 -8.88
C THR A 212 -2.21 -13.84 -9.67
N GLU A 213 -3.11 -12.91 -10.01
CA GLU A 213 -4.39 -13.21 -10.70
C GLU A 213 -4.23 -13.96 -12.05
N VAL A 214 -3.02 -13.98 -12.61
CA VAL A 214 -2.66 -14.62 -13.87
C VAL A 214 -2.44 -16.14 -13.74
N CYS A 215 -2.34 -16.65 -12.50
CA CYS A 215 -1.92 -18.03 -12.22
C CYS A 215 -3.08 -19.02 -12.00
N TYR A 216 -4.35 -18.62 -12.16
CA TYR A 216 -5.49 -19.42 -11.69
C TYR A 216 -5.87 -20.65 -12.52
N GLU A 217 -5.39 -20.79 -13.76
CA GLU A 217 -5.70 -21.96 -14.59
C GLU A 217 -4.49 -22.91 -14.72
N ASN A 218 -3.29 -22.38 -15.04
CA ASN A 218 -2.11 -23.22 -15.30
C ASN A 218 -1.32 -23.63 -14.04
N LYS A 219 -1.37 -22.87 -12.93
CA LYS A 219 -0.71 -23.25 -11.64
C LYS A 219 -1.69 -23.80 -10.61
N ARG A 220 -2.96 -23.94 -10.98
CA ARG A 220 -4.01 -24.47 -10.11
C ARG A 220 -3.70 -25.90 -9.70
N ILE A 221 -3.28 -26.70 -10.68
CA ILE A 221 -2.84 -28.07 -10.49
C ILE A 221 -1.57 -28.07 -9.64
N ASP A 222 -0.54 -27.27 -9.96
CA ASP A 222 0.68 -27.18 -9.14
C ASP A 222 0.44 -26.80 -7.67
N CYS A 223 -0.45 -25.85 -7.41
CA CYS A 223 -0.79 -25.44 -6.03
C CYS A 223 -1.60 -26.53 -5.32
N MET A 224 -2.56 -27.16 -6.00
CA MET A 224 -3.27 -28.32 -5.45
C MET A 224 -2.32 -29.48 -5.19
N GLU A 225 -1.40 -29.77 -6.12
CA GLU A 225 -0.36 -30.78 -5.97
C GLU A 225 0.56 -30.47 -4.80
N LYS A 226 0.98 -29.22 -4.58
CA LYS A 226 1.79 -28.84 -3.41
C LYS A 226 1.04 -28.95 -2.08
N ILE A 227 -0.25 -28.61 -2.06
CA ILE A 227 -1.11 -28.75 -0.88
C ILE A 227 -1.36 -30.24 -0.57
N LEU A 228 -1.52 -31.06 -1.61
CA LEU A 228 -1.83 -32.50 -1.51
C LEU A 228 -0.57 -33.39 -1.40
N ASP A 229 0.60 -32.94 -1.86
CA ASP A 229 1.86 -33.70 -1.82
C ASP A 229 2.24 -33.92 -0.38
N LEU A 230 2.16 -35.17 0.11
CA LEU A 230 2.42 -35.57 1.49
C LEU A 230 3.89 -35.36 1.93
N GLY A 231 4.84 -35.23 1.01
CA GLY A 231 6.27 -35.05 1.30
C GLY A 231 6.71 -33.60 1.56
N LEU A 232 5.98 -32.60 1.05
CA LEU A 232 6.37 -31.19 1.14
C LEU A 232 6.14 -30.58 2.53
N ARG A 233 7.15 -29.98 3.16
CA ARG A 233 6.97 -29.26 4.45
C ARG A 233 6.65 -27.79 4.22
N CYS A 234 5.92 -27.17 5.15
CA CYS A 234 5.79 -25.71 5.16
C CYS A 234 7.20 -25.09 5.27
N PRO A 235 7.55 -24.09 4.46
CA PRO A 235 8.84 -23.42 4.61
C PRO A 235 8.94 -22.76 5.99
N ALA A 236 10.13 -22.78 6.58
CA ALA A 236 10.37 -22.03 7.81
C ALA A 236 10.30 -20.53 7.53
N VAL A 237 9.88 -19.74 8.53
CA VAL A 237 9.93 -18.28 8.45
C VAL A 237 11.20 -17.81 9.17
N ASP A 238 12.12 -17.19 8.44
CA ASP A 238 13.37 -16.70 9.02
C ASP A 238 13.11 -15.54 9.99
N GLY A 239 13.80 -15.55 11.13
CA GLY A 239 13.77 -14.45 12.09
C GLY A 239 12.53 -14.38 13.00
N VAL A 240 11.63 -15.38 12.98
CA VAL A 240 10.50 -15.45 13.94
C VAL A 240 10.87 -16.21 15.21
N ALA A 241 10.16 -15.92 16.30
CA ALA A 241 10.38 -16.60 17.58
C ALA A 241 10.01 -18.10 17.50
N PRO A 242 10.69 -18.99 18.25
CA PRO A 242 10.39 -20.42 18.24
C PRO A 242 8.94 -20.77 18.60
N CYS A 243 8.28 -19.99 19.47
CA CYS A 243 6.87 -20.16 19.81
C CYS A 243 5.95 -19.96 18.59
N ILE A 244 6.22 -18.97 17.74
CA ILE A 244 5.50 -18.74 16.48
C ILE A 244 5.70 -19.92 15.52
N GLY A 245 6.93 -20.42 15.41
CA GLY A 245 7.24 -21.59 14.58
C GLY A 245 6.41 -22.81 15.00
N LYS A 246 6.30 -23.08 16.31
CA LYS A 246 5.48 -24.19 16.84
C LYS A 246 3.99 -24.05 16.48
N ILE A 247 3.44 -22.84 16.61
CA ILE A 247 2.04 -22.58 16.24
C ILE A 247 1.83 -22.86 14.74
N LEU A 248 2.71 -22.35 13.88
CA LEU A 248 2.63 -22.59 12.43
C LEU A 248 2.76 -24.07 12.07
N ASP A 249 3.74 -24.77 12.65
CA ASP A 249 3.97 -26.20 12.40
C ASP A 249 2.76 -27.06 12.77
N LYS A 250 2.15 -26.81 13.93
CA LYS A 250 0.97 -27.54 14.39
C LYS A 250 -0.26 -27.18 13.56
N THR A 251 -0.47 -25.89 13.26
CA THR A 251 -1.64 -25.41 12.50
C THR A 251 -1.64 -25.91 11.05
N LEU A 252 -0.46 -25.93 10.41
CA LEU A 252 -0.28 -26.33 9.01
C LEU A 252 0.05 -27.82 8.82
N ALA A 253 -0.09 -28.63 9.88
CA ALA A 253 0.07 -30.08 9.79
C ALA A 253 -0.92 -30.67 8.76
N LYS A 254 -0.47 -31.55 7.88
CA LYS A 254 -1.34 -32.07 6.81
C LYS A 254 -2.47 -32.95 7.34
N LYS A 255 -2.16 -33.83 8.27
CA LYS A 255 -3.14 -34.69 8.95
C LYS A 255 -3.98 -33.86 9.91
N GLN A 256 -5.29 -34.04 9.88
CA GLN A 256 -6.19 -33.25 10.72
C GLN A 256 -5.98 -33.54 12.22
N GLU A 257 -5.66 -34.78 12.56
CA GLU A 257 -5.37 -35.22 13.92
C GLU A 257 -4.09 -34.61 14.54
N ASP A 258 -3.17 -34.13 13.70
CA ASP A 258 -1.92 -33.50 14.14
C ASP A 258 -2.07 -31.97 14.33
N ARG A 259 -3.20 -31.39 13.92
CA ARG A 259 -3.54 -29.97 14.12
C ARG A 259 -4.16 -29.72 15.49
N TYR A 260 -4.34 -28.45 15.84
CA TYR A 260 -5.31 -28.09 16.89
C TYR A 260 -6.70 -28.59 16.49
N GLN A 261 -7.43 -29.18 17.43
CA GLN A 261 -8.74 -29.78 17.15
C GLN A 261 -9.85 -28.73 16.99
N HIS A 262 -9.63 -27.53 17.52
CA HIS A 262 -10.48 -26.35 17.29
C HIS A 262 -9.69 -25.06 17.57
N ALA A 263 -10.19 -23.91 17.08
CA ALA A 263 -9.57 -22.60 17.27
C ALA A 263 -9.32 -22.23 18.74
N GLY A 264 -10.17 -22.69 19.69
CA GLY A 264 -9.92 -22.47 21.12
C GLY A 264 -8.60 -23.06 21.64
N GLU A 265 -8.19 -24.25 21.15
CA GLU A 265 -6.91 -24.87 21.55
C GLU A 265 -5.73 -24.10 20.96
N MET A 266 -5.89 -23.56 19.74
CA MET A 266 -4.90 -22.69 19.10
C MET A 266 -4.77 -21.35 19.84
N LEU A 267 -5.88 -20.83 20.38
CA LEU A 267 -5.92 -19.55 21.09
C LEU A 267 -5.05 -19.58 22.35
N GLU A 268 -5.04 -20.70 23.08
CA GLU A 268 -4.20 -20.88 24.28
C GLU A 268 -2.70 -20.69 23.96
N ASP A 269 -2.19 -21.36 22.92
CA ASP A 269 -0.80 -21.23 22.48
C ASP A 269 -0.48 -19.82 21.96
N ILE A 270 -1.44 -19.15 21.30
CA ILE A 270 -1.29 -17.74 20.88
C ILE A 270 -1.16 -16.82 22.10
N GLN A 271 -1.98 -17.04 23.12
CA GLN A 271 -1.94 -16.26 24.37
C GLN A 271 -0.61 -16.46 25.09
N ASP A 272 -0.10 -17.69 25.16
CA ASP A 272 1.23 -18.00 25.70
C ASP A 272 2.34 -17.28 24.93
N ALA A 273 2.29 -17.31 23.60
CA ALA A 273 3.26 -16.59 22.77
C ALA A 273 3.18 -15.07 22.98
N LEU A 274 1.98 -14.50 23.13
CA LEU A 274 1.81 -13.06 23.43
C LEU A 274 2.36 -12.70 24.81
N ARG A 275 2.13 -13.54 25.83
CA ARG A 275 2.71 -13.38 27.17
C ARG A 275 4.23 -13.35 27.13
N GLU A 276 4.86 -14.31 26.43
CA GLU A 276 6.32 -14.35 26.25
C GLU A 276 6.85 -13.06 25.60
N TYR A 277 6.15 -12.53 24.60
CA TYR A 277 6.51 -11.25 23.97
C TYR A 277 6.36 -10.07 24.94
N ILE A 278 5.24 -9.98 25.66
CA ILE A 278 4.99 -8.92 26.66
C ILE A 278 6.11 -8.93 27.71
N GLU A 279 6.40 -10.07 28.32
CA GLU A 279 7.47 -10.23 29.31
C GLU A 279 8.83 -9.75 28.77
N LYS A 280 9.17 -10.16 27.54
CA LYS A 280 10.43 -9.75 26.89
C LYS A 280 10.52 -8.23 26.66
N TYR A 281 9.44 -7.60 26.21
CA TYR A 281 9.42 -6.14 26.00
C TYR A 281 9.46 -5.37 27.32
N VAL A 282 8.71 -5.82 28.32
CA VAL A 282 8.73 -5.24 29.67
C VAL A 282 10.13 -5.31 30.26
N ALA A 283 10.77 -6.48 30.25
CA ALA A 283 12.15 -6.64 30.74
C ALA A 283 13.15 -5.73 30.00
N LYS A 284 12.98 -5.52 28.69
CA LYS A 284 13.79 -4.59 27.91
C LYS A 284 13.63 -3.14 28.38
N TYR A 285 12.39 -2.70 28.61
CA TYR A 285 12.11 -1.34 29.05
C TYR A 285 12.52 -1.11 30.51
N GLU A 286 12.32 -2.09 31.38
CA GLU A 286 12.80 -2.02 32.77
C GLU A 286 14.33 -1.94 32.85
N LYS A 287 15.06 -2.69 32.02
CA LYS A 287 16.53 -2.61 31.94
C LYS A 287 17.03 -1.23 31.54
N THR A 288 16.26 -0.52 30.72
CA THR A 288 16.55 0.86 30.28
C THR A 288 15.91 1.91 31.19
N LYS A 289 15.24 1.49 32.28
CA LYS A 289 14.46 2.35 33.19
C LYS A 289 13.43 3.22 32.48
N ASN A 290 12.83 2.69 31.42
CA ASN A 290 11.71 3.32 30.73
C ASN A 290 10.40 2.72 31.24
N TYR A 291 10.07 2.99 32.50
CA TYR A 291 8.91 2.36 33.16
C TYR A 291 7.57 2.82 32.56
N SER A 292 7.47 4.03 32.01
CA SER A 292 6.27 4.49 31.30
C SER A 292 5.93 3.61 30.09
N GLN A 293 6.94 3.24 29.30
CA GLN A 293 6.73 2.36 28.15
C GLN A 293 6.44 0.92 28.58
N ALA A 294 7.06 0.45 29.67
CA ALA A 294 6.77 -0.86 30.26
C ALA A 294 5.33 -0.94 30.78
N ALA A 295 4.86 0.08 31.50
CA ALA A 295 3.49 0.19 32.01
C ALA A 295 2.47 0.19 30.88
N ARG A 296 2.75 0.90 29.77
CA ARG A 296 1.87 0.90 28.60
C ARG A 296 1.71 -0.49 27.97
N VAL A 297 2.80 -1.26 27.87
CA VAL A 297 2.77 -2.64 27.34
C VAL A 297 2.01 -3.57 28.28
N LEU A 298 2.22 -3.44 29.60
CA LEU A 298 1.50 -4.22 30.60
C LEU A 298 0.01 -3.88 30.67
N GLN A 299 -0.36 -2.60 30.52
CA GLN A 299 -1.75 -2.16 30.49
C GLN A 299 -2.50 -2.81 29.32
N GLU A 300 -1.89 -2.79 28.13
CA GLU A 300 -2.48 -3.44 26.95
C GLU A 300 -2.64 -4.96 27.15
N GLY A 301 -1.66 -5.60 27.79
CA GLY A 301 -1.75 -7.02 28.14
C GLY A 301 -2.82 -7.32 29.20
N PHE A 302 -2.99 -6.44 30.19
CA PHE A 302 -4.00 -6.55 31.24
C PHE A 302 -5.41 -6.41 30.68
N ASP A 303 -5.64 -5.43 29.79
CA ASP A 303 -6.93 -5.22 29.12
C ASP A 303 -7.37 -6.43 28.27
N GLN A 304 -6.41 -7.25 27.84
CA GLN A 304 -6.61 -8.48 27.06
C GLN A 304 -6.66 -9.75 27.94
N GLY A 305 -6.56 -9.62 29.27
CA GLY A 305 -6.52 -10.75 30.20
C GLY A 305 -5.26 -11.62 30.08
N LEU A 306 -4.18 -11.06 29.51
CA LEU A 306 -2.90 -11.77 29.31
C LEU A 306 -1.91 -11.53 30.45
N VAL A 307 -2.13 -10.49 31.26
CA VAL A 307 -1.24 -10.03 32.33
C VAL A 307 -2.05 -9.91 33.62
N GLU A 308 -1.48 -10.38 34.72
CA GLU A 308 -2.06 -10.23 36.05
C GLU A 308 -1.94 -8.78 36.56
N ARG A 309 -2.93 -8.33 37.34
CA ARG A 309 -2.99 -6.95 37.84
C ARG A 309 -1.74 -6.57 38.64
N GLU A 310 -1.24 -7.50 39.44
CA GLU A 310 -0.10 -7.29 40.33
C GLU A 310 1.16 -6.87 39.56
N GLU A 311 1.37 -7.40 38.36
CA GLU A 311 2.55 -7.10 37.55
C GLU A 311 2.48 -5.69 36.93
N LEU A 312 1.29 -5.26 36.49
CA LEU A 312 1.05 -3.89 36.05
C LEU A 312 1.24 -2.89 37.20
N GLU A 313 0.68 -3.18 38.37
CA GLU A 313 0.80 -2.32 39.56
C GLU A 313 2.27 -2.18 40.01
N ARG A 314 3.07 -3.26 39.92
CA ARG A 314 4.50 -3.24 40.22
C ARG A 314 5.26 -2.24 39.35
N VAL A 315 5.03 -2.23 38.04
CA VAL A 315 5.73 -1.32 37.12
C VAL A 315 5.24 0.12 37.24
N LEU A 316 3.94 0.33 37.45
CA LEU A 316 3.40 1.67 37.73
C LEU A 316 3.99 2.26 39.02
N GLN A 317 4.27 1.43 40.02
CA GLN A 317 4.94 1.87 41.25
C GLN A 317 6.40 2.28 40.98
N LEU A 318 7.15 1.51 40.19
CA LEU A 318 8.52 1.87 39.79
C LEU A 318 8.59 3.16 38.97
N GLU A 319 7.60 3.41 38.10
CA GLU A 319 7.48 4.66 37.36
C GLU A 319 7.32 5.86 38.30
N LYS A 320 6.41 5.75 39.28
CA LYS A 320 6.20 6.80 40.29
C LYS A 320 7.46 7.09 41.10
N GLU A 321 8.17 6.05 41.55
CA GLU A 321 9.41 6.20 42.31
C GLU A 321 10.52 6.89 41.50
N GLN A 322 10.65 6.55 40.21
CA GLN A 322 11.61 7.22 39.32
C GLN A 322 11.28 8.70 39.13
N GLN A 323 10.00 9.03 38.92
CA GLN A 323 9.54 10.41 38.76
C GLN A 323 9.82 11.23 40.03
N GLN A 324 9.51 10.67 41.21
CA GLN A 324 9.78 11.32 42.49
C GLN A 324 11.28 11.59 42.69
N LYS A 325 12.14 10.61 42.37
CA LYS A 325 13.59 10.77 42.47
C LYS A 325 14.14 11.82 41.51
N SER A 326 13.65 11.87 40.28
CA SER A 326 14.03 12.91 39.31
C SER A 326 13.62 14.30 39.78
N LEU A 327 12.45 14.44 40.41
CA LEU A 327 12.03 15.70 41.03
C LEU A 327 12.98 16.11 42.17
N GLU A 328 13.35 15.20 43.07
CA GLU A 328 14.31 15.46 44.16
C GLU A 328 15.72 15.86 43.67
N GLU A 329 16.22 15.24 42.60
CA GLU A 329 17.50 15.59 41.96
C GLU A 329 17.46 16.98 41.29
N ILE A 330 16.32 17.35 40.71
CA ILE A 330 16.11 18.69 40.16
C ILE A 330 16.02 19.73 41.28
N PHE A 331 15.30 19.44 42.36
CA PHE A 331 15.18 20.36 43.50
C PHE A 331 16.50 20.57 44.24
N SER A 332 17.34 19.54 44.34
CA SER A 332 18.69 19.68 44.91
C SER A 332 19.64 20.48 44.02
N SER A 333 19.56 20.33 42.68
CA SER A 333 20.38 21.08 41.71
C SER A 333 19.92 22.53 41.45
N ALA A 334 18.67 22.86 41.77
CA ALA A 334 18.09 24.21 41.63
C ALA A 334 18.52 25.23 42.71
N THR A 335 19.36 24.82 43.67
CA THR A 335 19.86 25.69 44.75
C THR A 335 20.97 26.67 44.34
N GLY A 336 21.36 26.71 43.05
CA GLY A 336 22.32 27.65 42.48
C GLY A 336 21.69 28.66 41.50
N HIS A 337 21.92 29.96 41.72
CA HIS A 337 21.29 31.08 41.00
C HIS A 337 21.46 31.09 39.46
N SER A 338 22.43 30.35 38.89
CA SER A 338 22.70 30.35 37.45
C SER A 338 21.79 29.43 36.61
N ASN A 339 21.02 28.53 37.25
CA ASN A 339 20.17 27.55 36.55
C ASN A 339 18.67 27.84 36.66
N PHE A 340 18.28 28.92 37.33
CA PHE A 340 16.89 29.24 37.65
C PHE A 340 15.97 29.30 36.42
N GLN A 341 16.41 29.97 35.34
CA GLN A 341 15.63 30.11 34.11
C GLN A 341 15.37 28.74 33.45
N LYS A 342 16.37 27.87 33.41
CA LYS A 342 16.25 26.52 32.84
C LYS A 342 15.36 25.62 33.69
N SER A 343 15.45 25.74 35.01
CA SER A 343 14.57 25.05 35.95
C SER A 343 13.12 25.51 35.78
N LEU A 344 12.88 26.81 35.55
CA LEU A 344 11.56 27.37 35.33
C LEU A 344 10.96 26.94 33.97
N ASP A 345 11.74 27.01 32.89
CA ASP A 345 11.31 26.58 31.55
C ASP A 345 10.97 25.08 31.53
N PHE A 346 11.75 24.26 32.25
CA PHE A 346 11.47 22.83 32.38
C PHE A 346 10.21 22.53 33.22
N ILE A 347 9.96 23.28 34.31
CA ILE A 347 8.73 23.14 35.11
C ILE A 347 7.51 23.55 34.28
N ILE A 348 7.60 24.64 33.52
CA ILE A 348 6.53 25.10 32.62
C ILE A 348 6.24 24.02 31.56
N ASP A 349 7.28 23.45 30.96
CA ASP A 349 7.17 22.39 29.97
C ASP A 349 6.60 21.09 30.58
N LEU A 350 6.95 20.75 31.83
CA LEU A 350 6.35 19.63 32.56
C LEU A 350 4.84 19.84 32.80
N VAL A 351 4.44 21.05 33.21
CA VAL A 351 3.03 21.42 33.43
C VAL A 351 2.24 21.47 32.11
N GLN A 352 2.89 21.85 31.00
CA GLN A 352 2.27 21.88 29.67
C GLN A 352 2.15 20.49 29.04
N ARG A 353 3.16 19.62 29.22
CA ARG A 353 3.18 18.25 28.68
C ARG A 353 2.20 17.32 29.42
N TYR A 354 2.05 17.51 30.72
CA TYR A 354 1.08 16.76 31.51
C TYR A 354 -0.15 17.63 31.75
N LYS A 355 -1.20 17.46 30.95
CA LYS A 355 -2.57 17.84 31.37
C LYS A 355 -2.91 17.07 32.65
N LEU A 356 -2.47 17.61 33.79
CA LEU A 356 -2.61 17.06 35.13
C LEU A 356 -4.08 17.13 35.54
N GLU A 357 -4.90 16.23 35.01
CA GLU A 357 -6.33 16.19 35.29
C GLU A 357 -6.66 15.56 36.66
N SER A 358 -5.71 14.98 37.42
CA SER A 358 -6.11 14.27 38.65
C SER A 358 -5.17 14.20 39.87
N ASP A 359 -3.86 14.45 39.79
CA ASP A 359 -3.01 14.34 41.01
C ASP A 359 -2.87 15.66 41.78
N VAL A 360 -3.57 15.75 42.92
CA VAL A 360 -3.59 16.91 43.81
C VAL A 360 -2.27 17.08 44.56
N GLN A 361 -1.57 15.98 44.89
CA GLN A 361 -0.35 16.03 45.69
C GLN A 361 0.82 16.61 44.88
N THR A 362 0.98 16.17 43.63
CA THR A 362 1.98 16.74 42.71
C THR A 362 1.74 18.24 42.47
N LYS A 363 0.48 18.68 42.38
CA LYS A 363 0.14 20.12 42.30
C LYS A 363 0.53 20.89 43.57
N GLN A 364 0.32 20.30 44.74
CA GLN A 364 0.70 20.89 46.02
C GLN A 364 2.22 20.96 46.19
N ASP A 365 2.98 19.96 45.72
CA ASP A 365 4.44 19.95 45.82
C ASP A 365 5.10 20.95 44.85
N ILE A 366 4.55 21.09 43.64
CA ILE A 366 4.93 22.16 42.69
C ILE A 366 4.62 23.53 43.31
N TYR A 367 3.45 23.70 43.93
CA TYR A 367 3.05 24.96 44.59
C TYR A 367 3.92 25.31 45.80
N ALA A 368 4.22 24.34 46.66
CA ALA A 368 5.09 24.52 47.83
C ALA A 368 6.52 24.87 47.42
N THR A 369 6.99 24.33 46.30
CA THR A 369 8.32 24.66 45.77
C THR A 369 8.36 26.06 45.14
N LEU A 370 7.33 26.43 44.38
CA LEU A 370 7.15 27.80 43.89
C LEU A 370 7.12 28.81 45.04
N GLN A 371 6.45 28.50 46.16
CA GLN A 371 6.44 29.35 47.35
C GLN A 371 7.81 29.49 48.03
N LYS A 372 8.61 28.42 48.10
CA LYS A 372 9.98 28.50 48.66
C LYS A 372 10.92 29.33 47.79
N VAL A 373 10.73 29.28 46.48
CA VAL A 373 11.44 30.10 45.50
C VAL A 373 11.02 31.58 45.57
N LEU A 374 9.73 31.84 45.79
CA LEU A 374 9.15 33.19 45.94
C LEU A 374 9.62 33.95 47.20
N GLN A 375 10.30 33.30 48.14
CA GLN A 375 10.86 33.92 49.33
C GLN A 375 12.33 34.40 49.17
N ALA A 376 12.92 34.27 47.98
CA ALA A 376 14.26 34.79 47.67
C ALA A 376 14.18 36.18 46.99
N GLU A 377 15.00 37.11 47.49
CA GLU A 377 14.89 38.58 47.43
C GLU A 377 14.59 39.29 46.09
N GLU A 378 14.05 40.50 46.28
CA GLU A 378 13.52 41.49 45.35
C GLU A 378 14.47 41.89 44.21
N ASN A 379 13.97 41.90 42.97
CA ASN A 379 14.61 42.62 41.85
C ASN A 379 13.60 42.90 40.73
N GLU A 380 13.70 44.04 40.04
CA GLU A 380 12.68 44.53 39.09
C GLU A 380 12.35 43.58 37.91
N SER A 381 13.23 42.62 37.60
CA SER A 381 12.95 41.51 36.67
C SER A 381 11.83 40.55 37.14
N TRP A 382 11.44 40.61 38.41
CA TRP A 382 10.39 39.79 39.03
C TRP A 382 8.97 40.20 38.65
N MET A 383 8.71 41.49 38.39
CA MET A 383 7.36 41.96 38.03
C MET A 383 6.93 41.43 36.65
N LEU A 384 7.88 41.29 35.72
CA LEU A 384 7.65 40.70 34.39
C LEU A 384 7.41 39.19 34.44
N LEU A 385 7.98 38.52 35.46
CA LEU A 385 7.83 37.08 35.69
C LEU A 385 6.49 36.76 36.37
N LEU A 386 6.09 37.59 37.35
CA LEU A 386 4.77 37.54 37.99
C LEU A 386 3.62 37.75 36.99
N GLU A 387 3.81 38.60 35.98
CA GLU A 387 2.84 38.81 34.91
C GLU A 387 2.64 37.55 34.05
N LYS A 388 3.73 36.85 33.69
CA LYS A 388 3.67 35.57 32.95
C LYS A 388 3.06 34.44 33.78
N ILE A 389 3.38 34.36 35.07
CA ILE A 389 2.82 33.36 35.99
C ILE A 389 1.32 33.61 36.20
N ASN A 390 0.88 34.86 36.34
CA ASN A 390 -0.54 35.21 36.44
C ASN A 390 -1.30 34.92 35.13
N THR A 391 -0.66 35.05 33.96
CA THR A 391 -1.27 34.69 32.68
C THR A 391 -1.58 33.18 32.58
N VAL A 392 -0.69 32.35 33.14
CA VAL A 392 -0.90 30.89 33.25
C VAL A 392 -1.99 30.56 34.28
N LYS A 393 -2.03 31.29 35.41
CA LYS A 393 -3.07 31.18 36.44
C LYS A 393 -4.47 31.47 35.88
N ASP A 394 -4.62 32.55 35.12
CA ASP A 394 -5.91 32.93 34.53
C ASP A 394 -6.37 31.93 33.45
N SER A 395 -5.42 31.38 32.69
CA SER A 395 -5.70 30.32 31.71
C SER A 395 -6.15 29.01 32.37
N LEU A 396 -5.59 28.68 33.54
CA LEU A 396 -5.98 27.49 34.32
C LEU A 396 -7.34 27.65 35.01
N VAL A 397 -7.68 28.86 35.47
CA VAL A 397 -8.99 29.16 36.10
C VAL A 397 -10.13 29.13 35.07
N GLN A 398 -9.86 29.49 33.81
CA GLN A 398 -10.83 29.42 32.71
C GLN A 398 -11.12 27.99 32.22
N MET A 399 -10.24 27.02 32.54
CA MET A 399 -10.43 25.61 32.19
C MET A 399 -11.27 24.82 33.21
N ILE A 400 -11.69 25.45 34.31
CA ILE A 400 -12.54 24.83 35.33
C ILE A 400 -14.02 24.95 34.88
N PRO A 401 -14.75 23.84 34.69
CA PRO A 401 -16.16 23.88 34.34
C PRO A 401 -16.98 24.62 35.42
N SER A 402 -18.00 25.39 34.99
CA SER A 402 -18.84 26.23 35.87
C SER A 402 -19.50 25.47 37.03
N SER A 403 -19.55 24.13 36.96
CA SER A 403 -20.11 23.24 37.98
C SER A 403 -19.28 23.11 39.27
N VAL A 404 -18.03 23.62 39.31
CA VAL A 404 -17.14 23.50 40.49
C VAL A 404 -16.96 24.83 41.24
N LYS A 405 -17.59 25.93 40.79
CA LYS A 405 -17.58 27.20 41.54
C LYS A 405 -18.56 27.14 42.73
N ARG A 406 -18.11 26.56 43.85
CA ARG A 406 -18.70 26.84 45.17
C ARG A 406 -17.65 27.50 46.08
N SER A 407 -18.18 28.52 46.76
CA SER A 407 -17.56 29.56 47.57
C SER A 407 -16.53 29.10 48.59
N SER A 408 -15.39 29.78 48.61
CA SER A 408 -14.50 29.87 49.77
C SER A 408 -14.26 31.34 50.11
N GLU A 409 -15.33 32.02 50.50
CA GLU A 409 -15.26 33.16 51.43
C GLU A 409 -16.24 32.83 52.56
N ASP A 410 -15.86 33.19 53.78
CA ASP A 410 -16.61 33.10 55.04
C ASP A 410 -16.34 31.88 55.95
N VAL A 411 -15.16 31.90 56.59
CA VAL A 411 -15.04 31.53 58.02
C VAL A 411 -14.11 32.54 58.70
N GLU A 412 -14.66 33.63 59.25
CA GLU A 412 -14.16 34.28 60.48
C GLU A 412 -15.34 34.84 61.31
N VAL A 413 -15.67 34.07 62.36
CA VAL A 413 -15.90 34.45 63.78
C VAL A 413 -16.65 35.75 64.13
N GLU A 414 -17.86 35.53 64.66
CA GLU A 414 -18.55 36.17 65.81
C GLU A 414 -18.89 37.69 65.85
N ALA A 415 -20.20 37.93 65.97
CA ALA A 415 -20.88 38.58 67.12
C ALA A 415 -21.76 39.81 66.84
N THR A 416 -22.94 39.74 67.46
CA THR A 416 -23.89 40.79 67.91
C THR A 416 -24.82 41.46 66.89
N ASP A 417 -26.06 40.96 66.88
CA ASP A 417 -27.31 41.57 67.39
C ASP A 417 -27.78 42.97 66.91
N ASP A 418 -29.10 42.99 66.70
CA ASP A 418 -30.10 44.07 66.75
C ASP A 418 -30.36 44.88 65.45
N GLU A 419 -31.47 44.57 64.74
CA GLU A 419 -32.80 45.25 64.83
C GLU A 419 -32.83 46.54 63.96
N LEU A 420 -33.81 46.90 63.10
CA LEU A 420 -35.19 46.50 62.79
C LEU A 420 -35.60 47.20 61.45
N ASP A 421 -36.56 46.58 60.74
CA ASP A 421 -37.66 47.15 59.93
C ASP A 421 -37.35 48.03 58.68
N GLU A 422 -38.06 47.94 57.53
CA GLU A 422 -39.49 47.65 57.33
C GLU A 422 -39.84 47.40 55.82
N VAL A 423 -40.93 46.63 55.57
CA VAL A 423 -41.91 46.54 54.43
C VAL A 423 -41.47 46.06 53.01
N ASP A 424 -41.91 44.87 52.53
CA ASP A 424 -43.20 44.46 51.85
C ASP A 424 -43.13 44.68 50.30
N GLU A 425 -43.61 43.85 49.35
CA GLU A 425 -44.58 42.75 49.25
C GLU A 425 -44.36 41.95 47.90
N VAL A 426 -44.38 40.62 47.95
CA VAL A 426 -45.20 39.56 47.25
C VAL A 426 -45.44 39.48 45.70
N GLU A 427 -45.09 38.28 45.13
CA GLU A 427 -45.72 37.41 44.06
C GLU A 427 -45.73 37.80 42.56
N ASP A 428 -45.75 36.93 41.53
CA ASP A 428 -45.80 35.46 41.27
C ASP A 428 -45.49 35.19 39.74
N GLY A 429 -45.13 33.96 39.35
CA GLY A 429 -45.77 33.27 38.21
C GLY A 429 -45.11 33.12 36.80
N SER A 430 -44.59 31.90 36.52
CA SER A 430 -44.62 31.05 35.28
C SER A 430 -44.78 31.65 33.85
N ALA A 431 -43.94 31.36 32.82
CA ALA A 431 -43.76 30.15 31.96
C ALA A 431 -44.65 30.02 30.68
N ASN A 432 -44.00 29.72 29.54
CA ASN A 432 -44.37 28.96 28.31
C ASN A 432 -45.59 29.30 27.40
N ASP A 433 -45.40 29.15 26.06
CA ASP A 433 -46.25 28.45 25.05
C ASP A 433 -45.57 28.57 23.64
N ASP A 434 -45.27 27.54 22.82
CA ASP A 434 -46.09 26.57 22.03
C ASP A 434 -47.09 27.25 21.05
N SER A 435 -47.36 26.88 19.78
CA SER A 435 -47.18 25.65 18.97
C SER A 435 -47.67 25.87 17.49
N HIS A 436 -47.41 24.88 16.60
CA HIS A 436 -48.28 24.36 15.49
C HIS A 436 -48.54 25.21 14.20
N ILE A 437 -48.92 24.75 12.98
CA ILE A 437 -49.04 23.47 12.20
C ILE A 437 -49.49 23.89 10.74
N ASP A 438 -49.19 23.04 9.72
CA ASP A 438 -49.88 22.77 8.43
C ASP A 438 -49.83 23.62 7.12
N GLU A 439 -50.06 22.84 6.05
CA GLU A 439 -50.78 23.09 4.78
C GLU A 439 -50.05 23.46 3.45
N GLN A 440 -50.13 22.49 2.52
CA GLN A 440 -50.66 22.56 1.13
C GLN A 440 -49.96 23.40 0.01
N GLN A 441 -49.68 22.69 -1.10
CA GLN A 441 -49.53 23.16 -2.51
C GLN A 441 -50.83 23.83 -3.02
N PRO A 442 -50.90 24.62 -4.14
CA PRO A 442 -50.35 24.26 -5.48
C PRO A 442 -50.04 25.39 -6.53
N SER A 443 -49.45 24.95 -7.66
CA SER A 443 -49.48 25.40 -9.08
C SER A 443 -49.87 26.84 -9.52
N VAL A 444 -49.06 27.45 -10.41
CA VAL A 444 -49.40 28.16 -11.70
C VAL A 444 -48.04 28.35 -12.46
N GLU A 445 -47.73 27.83 -13.64
CA GLU A 445 -48.21 27.96 -15.05
C GLU A 445 -47.73 29.22 -15.83
N MET A 446 -47.27 28.99 -17.08
CA MET A 446 -47.04 29.90 -18.23
C MET A 446 -45.74 30.74 -18.28
N GLU A 447 -45.04 30.96 -19.40
CA GLU A 447 -45.04 30.58 -20.84
C GLU A 447 -43.67 31.12 -21.36
N GLU A 448 -42.83 30.33 -22.03
CA GLU A 448 -42.73 30.08 -23.48
C GLU A 448 -42.48 31.31 -24.40
N GLN A 449 -41.34 31.25 -25.13
CA GLN A 449 -41.21 31.38 -26.60
C GLN A 449 -39.70 31.27 -26.96
N ASP A 450 -39.23 30.15 -27.50
CA ASP A 450 -39.27 29.70 -28.91
C ASP A 450 -38.31 30.42 -29.87
N ALA A 451 -37.38 29.66 -30.45
CA ALA A 451 -37.18 29.59 -31.90
C ALA A 451 -36.26 28.41 -32.30
N ASN A 452 -36.89 27.44 -32.94
CA ASN A 452 -36.39 26.34 -33.76
C ASN A 452 -35.24 26.67 -34.73
N THR A 453 -34.43 25.65 -35.04
CA THR A 453 -34.22 25.21 -36.45
C THR A 453 -33.85 23.72 -36.47
N GLU A 454 -34.80 22.88 -36.90
CA GLU A 454 -34.56 21.55 -37.47
C GLU A 454 -34.16 21.66 -38.95
N VAL A 455 -33.62 20.55 -39.47
CA VAL A 455 -33.89 19.89 -40.76
C VAL A 455 -32.59 19.43 -41.43
N ALA A 456 -32.42 18.10 -41.53
CA ALA A 456 -32.36 17.35 -42.80
C ALA A 456 -31.65 16.00 -42.61
N GLU A 457 -32.44 14.94 -42.49
CA GLU A 457 -32.07 13.61 -42.99
C GLU A 457 -32.25 13.61 -44.52
N GLN A 458 -31.34 12.95 -45.25
CA GLN A 458 -31.67 12.38 -46.56
C GLN A 458 -30.73 11.20 -46.90
N GLU A 459 -31.40 10.10 -47.24
CA GLU A 459 -30.93 8.84 -47.80
C GLU A 459 -30.23 9.01 -49.17
N LEU A 460 -29.49 7.98 -49.62
CA LEU A 460 -29.47 7.52 -51.02
C LEU A 460 -28.76 6.16 -51.14
N ASP A 461 -29.61 5.15 -51.38
CA ASP A 461 -29.55 4.08 -52.39
C ASP A 461 -28.46 2.99 -52.47
N THR A 462 -29.02 1.78 -52.43
CA THR A 462 -28.60 0.44 -52.85
C THR A 462 -28.47 0.26 -54.36
N GLU A 463 -27.62 -0.69 -54.79
CA GLU A 463 -27.89 -1.74 -55.82
C GLU A 463 -26.63 -2.65 -55.91
N ASN A 464 -26.70 -3.90 -55.45
CA ASN A 464 -27.01 -5.16 -56.17
C ASN A 464 -25.92 -5.65 -57.14
N GLU A 465 -25.36 -6.83 -56.83
CA GLU A 465 -25.25 -7.94 -57.80
C GLU A 465 -25.02 -9.27 -57.06
N GLU A 466 -26.00 -10.17 -57.20
CA GLU A 466 -25.94 -11.60 -56.86
C GLU A 466 -25.03 -12.34 -57.84
N GLN A 467 -24.32 -13.37 -57.37
CA GLN A 467 -24.16 -14.59 -58.16
C GLN A 467 -23.92 -15.82 -57.29
N ASP A 468 -24.90 -16.72 -57.38
CA ASP A 468 -24.93 -18.13 -57.02
C ASP A 468 -23.63 -18.90 -57.34
N SER A 469 -23.22 -19.81 -56.44
CA SER A 469 -23.03 -21.22 -56.84
C SER A 469 -22.78 -22.17 -55.65
N LYS A 470 -23.76 -23.08 -55.51
CA LYS A 470 -23.62 -24.54 -55.30
C LYS A 470 -22.82 -25.06 -54.10
N VAL A 471 -23.63 -25.55 -53.16
CA VAL A 471 -23.36 -26.64 -52.22
C VAL A 471 -22.88 -27.91 -52.95
N SER A 472 -21.80 -28.50 -52.45
CA SER A 472 -21.50 -29.93 -52.59
C SER A 472 -21.10 -30.49 -51.23
N GLU A 473 -21.92 -31.41 -50.72
CA GLU A 473 -21.65 -32.28 -49.59
C GLU A 473 -20.34 -33.05 -49.80
N VAL A 474 -19.45 -33.04 -48.81
CA VAL A 474 -18.43 -34.08 -48.65
C VAL A 474 -18.38 -34.48 -47.17
N VAL A 475 -18.84 -35.71 -46.94
CA VAL A 475 -18.69 -36.51 -45.73
C VAL A 475 -17.20 -36.77 -45.51
N PHE A 476 -16.68 -36.57 -44.29
CA PHE A 476 -15.39 -37.12 -43.89
C PHE A 476 -15.57 -38.00 -42.65
N GLU A 477 -15.23 -39.27 -42.86
CA GLU A 477 -15.15 -40.35 -41.89
C GLU A 477 -13.96 -40.14 -40.93
N GLU A 478 -14.15 -40.54 -39.68
CA GLU A 478 -13.11 -40.60 -38.65
C GLU A 478 -12.09 -41.70 -38.98
N GLU A 479 -10.81 -41.35 -39.08
CA GLU A 479 -9.70 -42.30 -38.88
C GLU A 479 -8.77 -41.78 -37.78
N THR A 480 -8.80 -42.49 -36.66
CA THR A 480 -7.88 -42.36 -35.53
C THR A 480 -6.54 -42.97 -35.91
N GLN A 481 -5.48 -42.15 -36.03
CA GLN A 481 -4.11 -42.65 -36.06
C GLN A 481 -3.42 -42.39 -34.71
N VAL A 482 -3.08 -43.49 -34.04
CA VAL A 482 -2.24 -43.55 -32.85
C VAL A 482 -0.77 -43.44 -33.30
N ILE A 483 -0.06 -42.41 -32.83
CA ILE A 483 1.39 -42.29 -33.00
C ILE A 483 2.05 -42.80 -31.70
N GLU A 484 2.67 -43.98 -31.76
CA GLU A 484 3.57 -44.47 -30.71
C GLU A 484 4.94 -43.78 -30.81
N VAL A 485 5.40 -43.19 -29.71
CA VAL A 485 6.76 -42.61 -29.58
C VAL A 485 7.61 -43.58 -28.71
N PRO A 486 8.80 -44.00 -29.16
CA PRO A 486 9.65 -44.91 -28.40
C PRO A 486 10.32 -44.23 -27.20
N PRO A 487 10.68 -44.99 -26.14
CA PRO A 487 11.32 -44.43 -24.95
C PRO A 487 12.80 -44.18 -25.23
N ALA A 488 13.21 -42.91 -25.24
CA ALA A 488 14.62 -42.52 -25.20
C ALA A 488 14.92 -41.83 -23.86
N ASP A 489 15.97 -42.33 -23.21
CA ASP A 489 16.37 -42.07 -21.83
C ASP A 489 16.48 -40.59 -21.44
N ILE A 490 15.74 -40.24 -20.38
CA ILE A 490 15.80 -38.94 -19.68
C ILE A 490 17.15 -38.75 -18.96
N ALA A 491 17.98 -39.80 -18.82
CA ALA A 491 19.26 -39.75 -18.13
C ALA A 491 20.35 -38.92 -18.85
N ASP A 492 20.36 -38.91 -20.20
CA ASP A 492 21.40 -38.20 -20.97
C ASP A 492 21.12 -36.70 -21.11
N TYR A 493 19.85 -36.29 -21.06
CA TYR A 493 19.49 -34.86 -21.06
C TYR A 493 19.89 -34.17 -19.74
N VAL A 494 19.79 -34.90 -18.62
CA VAL A 494 20.15 -34.41 -17.29
C VAL A 494 21.68 -34.26 -17.12
N ALA A 495 22.48 -35.11 -17.76
CA ALA A 495 23.94 -35.05 -17.68
C ALA A 495 24.54 -33.83 -18.40
N SER A 496 23.91 -33.35 -19.50
CA SER A 496 24.39 -32.19 -20.25
C SER A 496 24.08 -30.84 -19.57
N SER A 497 23.03 -30.78 -18.74
CA SER A 497 22.64 -29.58 -17.99
C SER A 497 23.46 -29.34 -16.71
N LEU A 498 24.27 -30.33 -16.28
CA LEU A 498 25.04 -30.29 -15.02
C LEU A 498 26.49 -29.79 -15.18
N ALA A 499 26.94 -29.46 -16.39
CA ALA A 499 28.34 -29.10 -16.67
C ALA A 499 28.62 -27.58 -16.85
N MET A 500 27.73 -26.70 -16.41
CA MET A 500 27.99 -25.24 -16.33
C MET A 500 27.64 -24.67 -14.95
N LYS A 501 28.10 -25.36 -13.90
CA LYS A 501 28.24 -24.78 -12.57
C LYS A 501 29.69 -24.39 -12.39
N ASP A 502 29.95 -23.09 -12.47
CA ASP A 502 30.90 -22.34 -11.64
C ASP A 502 31.04 -20.93 -12.25
N GLU A 503 30.07 -20.06 -11.95
CA GLU A 503 30.28 -18.62 -11.96
C GLU A 503 29.98 -18.11 -10.54
N PRO A 504 30.81 -17.20 -10.01
CA PRO A 504 30.82 -16.86 -8.60
C PRO A 504 29.51 -16.20 -8.18
N GLU A 505 28.99 -16.62 -7.03
CA GLU A 505 27.94 -15.91 -6.30
C GLU A 505 28.37 -14.46 -6.09
N VAL A 506 27.82 -13.55 -6.88
CA VAL A 506 27.80 -12.13 -6.52
C VAL A 506 26.70 -11.98 -5.48
N GLU A 507 27.13 -11.82 -4.23
CA GLU A 507 26.28 -11.46 -3.09
C GLU A 507 25.33 -10.32 -3.49
N LYS A 508 24.03 -10.59 -3.51
CA LYS A 508 23.01 -9.56 -3.66
C LYS A 508 22.57 -9.08 -2.29
N GLU A 509 23.36 -8.20 -1.71
CA GLU A 509 22.78 -7.11 -0.92
C GLU A 509 22.13 -6.13 -1.90
N ASP A 510 20.89 -6.39 -2.31
CA ASP A 510 20.04 -5.31 -2.81
C ASP A 510 19.66 -4.44 -1.60
N VAL A 511 20.56 -3.51 -1.26
CA VAL A 511 20.32 -2.43 -0.29
C VAL A 511 19.23 -1.52 -0.88
N HIS A 512 17.99 -1.97 -0.80
CA HIS A 512 16.86 -1.07 -0.82
C HIS A 512 16.63 -0.62 0.61
N LEU A 513 17.29 0.50 0.89
CA LEU A 513 17.08 1.39 2.02
C LEU A 513 15.58 1.51 2.29
N LYS A 514 15.09 0.65 3.18
CA LYS A 514 13.96 0.92 4.05
C LYS A 514 14.42 1.97 5.06
N THR A 515 14.73 3.18 4.62
CA THR A 515 15.09 4.28 5.53
C THR A 515 14.57 5.57 4.94
N SER A 516 13.38 5.95 5.38
CA SER A 516 12.90 7.32 5.27
C SER A 516 13.78 8.22 6.12
N ASP A 517 14.94 8.63 5.60
CA ASP A 517 15.65 9.89 5.91
C ASP A 517 16.98 9.92 5.12
N PHE A 518 17.16 10.96 4.29
CA PHE A 518 18.40 11.23 3.54
C PHE A 518 19.66 11.17 4.43
N GLU A 519 19.54 11.58 5.69
CA GLU A 519 20.62 11.57 6.67
C GLU A 519 21.15 10.16 6.95
N VAL A 520 20.27 9.16 7.08
CA VAL A 520 20.65 7.76 7.33
C VAL A 520 21.38 7.17 6.12
N ILE A 521 20.94 7.51 4.90
CA ILE A 521 21.56 7.08 3.66
C ILE A 521 22.96 7.68 3.53
N LEU A 522 23.09 8.96 3.89
CA LEU A 522 24.36 9.68 3.85
C LEU A 522 25.35 9.12 4.89
N GLU A 523 24.89 8.81 6.11
CA GLU A 523 25.70 8.17 7.15
C GLU A 523 26.24 6.79 6.70
N GLN A 524 25.40 5.96 6.10
CA GLN A 524 25.82 4.65 5.57
C GLN A 524 26.85 4.80 4.44
N SER A 525 26.64 5.76 3.54
CA SER A 525 27.61 6.05 2.47
C SER A 525 28.94 6.57 3.02
N GLN A 526 28.92 7.42 4.05
CA GLN A 526 30.13 7.94 4.68
C GLN A 526 30.91 6.82 5.39
N ALA A 527 30.22 5.88 6.04
CA ALA A 527 30.82 4.70 6.65
C ALA A 527 31.52 3.81 5.61
N LEU A 528 30.84 3.50 4.50
CA LEU A 528 31.41 2.70 3.39
C LEU A 528 32.68 3.33 2.80
N LYS A 529 32.71 4.66 2.64
CA LYS A 529 33.90 5.38 2.15
C LYS A 529 35.05 5.40 3.14
N ALA A 530 34.74 5.47 4.44
CA ALA A 530 35.76 5.46 5.48
C ALA A 530 36.51 4.11 5.52
N GLU A 531 35.83 3.01 5.16
CA GLU A 531 36.41 1.67 5.12
C GLU A 531 37.18 1.39 3.81
N ASN A 532 36.65 1.79 2.65
CA ASN A 532 37.19 1.38 1.34
C ASN A 532 38.04 2.44 0.62
N GLY A 533 38.07 3.68 1.11
CA GLY A 533 38.71 4.80 0.42
C GLY A 533 37.92 5.27 -0.81
N LEU A 534 38.47 6.24 -1.56
CA LEU A 534 37.85 6.71 -2.80
C LEU A 534 38.31 5.84 -3.98
N SER A 535 37.40 5.45 -4.87
CA SER A 535 37.75 4.81 -6.13
C SER A 535 38.33 5.81 -7.15
N ASP A 536 39.03 5.30 -8.17
CA ASP A 536 39.63 6.12 -9.24
C ASP A 536 38.61 7.05 -9.90
N LEU A 537 37.38 6.56 -10.09
CA LEU A 537 36.27 7.33 -10.64
C LEU A 537 35.89 8.51 -9.72
N GLN A 538 35.77 8.24 -8.41
CA GLN A 538 35.44 9.24 -7.40
C GLN A 538 36.53 10.31 -7.25
N MET A 539 37.79 9.96 -7.48
CA MET A 539 38.90 10.92 -7.49
C MET A 539 38.91 11.83 -8.73
N GLN A 540 38.41 11.34 -9.87
CA GLN A 540 38.43 12.05 -11.15
C GLN A 540 37.23 12.98 -11.35
N ILE A 541 36.09 12.67 -10.73
CA ILE A 541 34.84 13.40 -10.93
C ILE A 541 34.56 14.34 -9.76
N LYS A 542 34.46 15.64 -10.07
CA LYS A 542 33.93 16.62 -9.12
C LYS A 542 32.41 16.70 -9.21
N LEU A 543 31.73 16.28 -8.14
CA LEU A 543 30.27 16.36 -8.06
C LEU A 543 29.78 17.82 -7.93
N PRO A 544 28.65 18.18 -8.56
CA PRO A 544 27.99 19.46 -8.30
C PRO A 544 27.48 19.55 -6.85
N ASN A 545 27.25 20.78 -6.38
CA ASN A 545 26.67 21.01 -5.06
C ASN A 545 25.30 20.31 -4.92
N GLY A 546 25.04 19.72 -3.75
CA GLY A 546 23.81 18.98 -3.46
C GLY A 546 23.79 17.54 -4.01
N PHE A 547 24.93 17.03 -4.47
CA PHE A 547 25.10 15.62 -4.83
C PHE A 547 26.22 15.00 -4.02
N HIS A 548 25.97 13.78 -3.56
CA HIS A 548 26.92 13.02 -2.74
C HIS A 548 27.10 11.64 -3.35
N TRP A 549 28.33 11.14 -3.40
CA TRP A 549 28.57 9.73 -3.70
C TRP A 549 27.77 8.86 -2.74
N PHE A 550 27.14 7.80 -3.23
CA PHE A 550 26.49 6.78 -2.41
C PHE A 550 27.41 5.55 -2.31
N ASP A 551 27.81 5.03 -3.46
CA ASP A 551 28.82 3.99 -3.65
C ASP A 551 29.79 4.38 -4.80
N ASP A 552 30.51 3.42 -5.37
CA ASP A 552 31.46 3.68 -6.48
C ASP A 552 30.81 4.21 -7.75
N ASN A 553 29.60 3.78 -8.08
CA ASN A 553 28.94 4.09 -9.36
C ASN A 553 27.63 4.86 -9.19
N HIS A 554 27.20 5.15 -7.96
CA HIS A 554 25.97 5.87 -7.69
C HIS A 554 26.21 7.14 -6.87
N ILE A 555 25.40 8.16 -7.16
CA ILE A 555 25.30 9.39 -6.37
C ILE A 555 23.86 9.59 -5.90
N ILE A 556 23.69 10.20 -4.73
CA ILE A 556 22.40 10.65 -4.21
C ILE A 556 22.27 12.17 -4.36
N CYS A 557 21.08 12.61 -4.78
CA CYS A 557 20.72 14.02 -4.80
C CYS A 557 20.09 14.41 -3.46
N GLU A 558 20.60 15.45 -2.82
CA GLU A 558 20.12 15.95 -1.53
C GLU A 558 18.67 16.47 -1.59
N LYS A 559 18.29 17.10 -2.71
CA LYS A 559 16.99 17.79 -2.81
C LYS A 559 15.80 16.87 -2.98
N ASP A 560 15.96 15.83 -3.77
CA ASP A 560 14.86 14.92 -4.14
C ASP A 560 15.13 13.46 -3.72
N GLU A 561 16.24 13.24 -3.00
CA GLU A 561 16.66 11.96 -2.45
C GLU A 561 16.81 10.85 -3.51
N SER A 562 16.94 11.23 -4.78
CA SER A 562 17.07 10.28 -5.88
C SER A 562 18.48 9.68 -5.93
N LEU A 563 18.53 8.39 -6.28
CA LEU A 563 19.77 7.70 -6.61
C LEU A 563 20.00 7.79 -8.12
N LEU A 564 21.17 8.27 -8.53
CA LEU A 564 21.61 8.33 -9.91
C LEU A 564 22.76 7.35 -10.13
N VAL A 565 22.80 6.74 -11.29
CA VAL A 565 23.88 5.83 -11.71
C VAL A 565 24.77 6.48 -12.75
N TYR A 566 26.07 6.21 -12.66
CA TYR A 566 27.08 6.68 -13.60
C TYR A 566 26.99 5.92 -14.93
N ILE A 567 26.94 6.67 -16.04
CA ILE A 567 27.05 6.17 -17.41
C ILE A 567 28.41 6.59 -17.96
N PRO A 568 29.33 5.65 -18.23
CA PRO A 568 30.66 5.95 -18.71
C PRO A 568 30.66 6.70 -20.04
N GLY A 569 31.64 7.59 -20.23
CA GLY A 569 31.88 8.25 -21.51
C GLY A 569 32.30 7.25 -22.60
N GLY A 570 31.92 7.48 -23.85
CA GLY A 570 32.26 6.58 -24.95
C GLY A 570 31.23 6.51 -26.08
N GLU A 571 31.57 5.74 -27.11
CA GLU A 571 30.73 5.51 -28.28
C GLU A 571 29.62 4.48 -28.02
N PHE A 572 28.45 4.75 -28.58
CA PHE A 572 27.34 3.80 -28.70
C PHE A 572 26.69 3.90 -30.08
N ILE A 573 25.87 2.91 -30.41
CA ILE A 573 25.13 2.86 -31.67
C ILE A 573 23.74 3.44 -31.43
N MET A 574 23.46 4.61 -32.00
CA MET A 574 22.16 5.28 -31.91
C MET A 574 21.27 4.93 -33.10
N GLY A 575 20.00 4.65 -32.86
CA GLY A 575 19.02 4.26 -33.87
C GLY A 575 19.01 2.77 -34.21
N ASN A 576 18.16 2.42 -35.17
CA ASN A 576 17.92 1.03 -35.59
C ASN A 576 17.49 0.97 -37.06
N ASP A 577 18.36 0.46 -37.92
CA ASP A 577 18.08 0.29 -39.36
C ASP A 577 17.04 -0.81 -39.66
N GLU A 578 16.80 -1.72 -38.71
CA GLU A 578 15.80 -2.79 -38.82
C GLU A 578 14.40 -2.32 -38.39
N ALA A 579 14.27 -1.12 -37.82
CA ALA A 579 12.97 -0.58 -37.43
C ALA A 579 12.05 -0.37 -38.65
N SER A 580 10.75 -0.55 -38.46
CA SER A 580 9.75 -0.19 -39.47
C SER A 580 9.58 1.33 -39.53
N GLY A 581 9.67 1.90 -40.74
CA GLY A 581 9.61 3.35 -40.96
C GLY A 581 10.97 4.06 -40.89
N GLN A 582 10.96 5.40 -41.01
CA GLN A 582 12.18 6.21 -41.07
C GLN A 582 12.54 6.89 -39.74
N ILE A 583 11.65 6.83 -38.75
CA ILE A 583 11.73 7.69 -37.56
C ILE A 583 12.89 7.35 -36.61
N GLU A 584 13.39 6.10 -36.66
CA GLU A 584 14.49 5.58 -35.84
C GLU A 584 15.79 5.39 -36.66
N LYS A 585 15.82 5.89 -37.91
CA LYS A 585 16.88 5.67 -38.89
C LYS A 585 17.62 6.96 -39.27
N PRO A 586 18.88 6.89 -39.71
CA PRO A 586 19.72 5.68 -39.78
C PRO A 586 20.32 5.31 -38.43
N GLU A 587 20.75 4.06 -38.31
CA GLU A 587 21.70 3.65 -37.30
C GLU A 587 23.05 4.38 -37.51
N HIS A 588 23.62 4.98 -36.47
CA HIS A 588 24.87 5.72 -36.56
C HIS A 588 25.63 5.74 -35.23
N ARG A 589 26.94 6.00 -35.28
CA ARG A 589 27.80 6.10 -34.10
C ARG A 589 27.67 7.47 -33.44
N VAL A 590 27.49 7.47 -32.13
CA VAL A 590 27.46 8.67 -31.30
C VAL A 590 28.38 8.50 -30.11
N TYR A 591 29.22 9.50 -29.85
CA TYR A 591 30.00 9.63 -28.62
C TYR A 591 29.25 10.49 -27.61
N LEU A 592 29.17 10.02 -26.36
CA LEU A 592 28.74 10.83 -25.22
C LEU A 592 29.87 10.96 -24.20
N ASP A 593 30.01 12.15 -23.62
CA ASP A 593 30.76 12.34 -22.36
C ASP A 593 30.07 11.57 -21.22
N GLY A 594 30.79 11.25 -20.15
CA GLY A 594 30.21 10.59 -18.98
C GLY A 594 29.17 11.48 -18.27
N PHE A 595 28.14 10.86 -17.71
CA PHE A 595 27.06 11.55 -17.00
C PHE A 595 26.40 10.63 -15.99
N PHE A 596 25.65 11.20 -15.04
CA PHE A 596 24.78 10.46 -14.14
C PHE A 596 23.33 10.56 -14.60
N ILE A 597 22.56 9.48 -14.44
CA ILE A 597 21.13 9.43 -14.77
C ILE A 597 20.37 8.81 -13.61
N ASP A 598 19.17 9.31 -13.31
CA ASP A 598 18.32 8.72 -12.28
C ASP A 598 18.12 7.22 -12.53
N LYS A 599 18.44 6.40 -11.51
CA LYS A 599 18.29 4.95 -11.55
C LYS A 599 16.84 4.54 -11.75
N TYR A 600 15.92 5.32 -11.19
CA TYR A 600 14.47 5.13 -11.27
C TYR A 600 13.80 6.32 -11.96
N LEU A 601 12.55 6.13 -12.40
CA LEU A 601 11.68 7.23 -12.80
C LEU A 601 11.40 8.16 -11.60
N THR A 602 11.18 9.45 -11.86
CA THR A 602 10.77 10.40 -10.82
C THR A 602 9.41 10.02 -10.25
N THR A 603 9.32 9.86 -8.92
CA THR A 603 8.09 9.42 -8.26
C THR A 603 7.17 10.59 -7.87
N TRP A 604 5.92 10.28 -7.54
CA TRP A 604 4.99 11.27 -6.98
C TRP A 604 5.54 11.92 -5.70
N ARG A 605 6.16 11.15 -4.79
CA ARG A 605 6.79 11.68 -3.58
C ARG A 605 7.76 12.81 -3.90
N GLN A 606 8.70 12.53 -4.81
CA GLN A 606 9.74 13.49 -5.20
C GLN A 606 9.15 14.72 -5.89
N PHE A 607 8.18 14.53 -6.78
CA PHE A 607 7.53 15.64 -7.47
C PHE A 607 6.70 16.52 -6.53
N LEU A 608 6.09 15.93 -5.49
CA LEU A 608 5.36 16.67 -4.46
C LEU A 608 6.33 17.47 -3.57
N MET A 609 7.50 16.94 -3.22
CA MET A 609 8.57 17.71 -2.54
C MET A 609 8.94 18.97 -3.33
N PHE A 610 9.07 18.86 -4.67
CA PHE A 610 9.30 20.01 -5.54
C PHE A 610 8.14 21.02 -5.50
N CYS A 611 6.89 20.56 -5.57
CA CYS A 611 5.72 21.44 -5.52
C CYS A 611 5.66 22.18 -4.19
N ASP A 612 5.89 21.49 -3.08
CA ASP A 612 5.86 22.06 -1.74
C ASP A 612 7.01 23.05 -1.51
N ALA A 613 8.21 22.75 -2.03
CA ALA A 613 9.39 23.61 -1.89
C ALA A 613 9.34 24.88 -2.76
N THR A 614 8.61 24.87 -3.86
CA THR A 614 8.64 25.98 -4.86
C THR A 614 7.30 26.68 -5.05
N GLY A 615 6.21 26.13 -4.51
CA GLY A 615 4.85 26.57 -4.81
C GLY A 615 4.38 26.20 -6.23
N HIS A 616 5.12 25.32 -6.93
CA HIS A 616 4.72 24.87 -8.27
C HIS A 616 3.38 24.13 -8.21
N THR A 617 2.52 24.35 -9.21
CA THR A 617 1.17 23.78 -9.22
C THR A 617 1.22 22.25 -9.27
N LYS A 618 0.56 21.60 -8.30
CA LYS A 618 0.46 20.14 -8.22
C LYS A 618 -0.26 19.60 -9.47
N PRO A 619 0.28 18.57 -10.15
CA PRO A 619 -0.39 17.95 -11.28
C PRO A 619 -1.72 17.33 -10.85
N ALA A 620 -2.69 17.27 -11.77
CA ALA A 620 -3.95 16.59 -11.49
C ALA A 620 -3.70 15.10 -11.18
N PRO A 621 -4.33 14.54 -10.14
CA PRO A 621 -4.19 13.12 -9.82
C PRO A 621 -4.71 12.27 -10.99
N PRO A 622 -4.07 11.14 -11.31
CA PRO A 622 -4.60 10.24 -12.32
C PRO A 622 -5.86 9.54 -11.79
N LYS A 623 -6.65 8.95 -12.70
CA LYS A 623 -7.95 8.32 -12.36
C LYS A 623 -7.84 7.24 -11.28
N TRP A 624 -6.68 6.59 -11.18
CA TRP A 624 -6.37 5.54 -10.22
C TRP A 624 -5.78 6.05 -8.89
N GLY A 625 -5.69 7.37 -8.69
CA GLY A 625 -5.13 7.97 -7.47
C GLY A 625 -3.61 8.13 -7.50
N ILE A 626 -3.10 8.82 -6.47
CA ILE A 626 -1.66 9.08 -6.31
C ILE A 626 -1.07 7.99 -5.40
N TYR A 627 -0.02 7.32 -5.90
CA TYR A 627 0.82 6.41 -5.14
C TYR A 627 2.23 7.00 -5.10
N GLU A 628 2.73 7.33 -3.90
CA GLU A 628 3.95 8.11 -3.72
C GLU A 628 5.20 7.50 -4.37
N GLU A 629 5.29 6.18 -4.45
CA GLU A 629 6.41 5.45 -5.03
C GLU A 629 6.21 5.07 -6.51
N HIS A 630 5.09 5.46 -7.10
CA HIS A 630 4.86 5.30 -8.54
C HIS A 630 5.41 6.51 -9.29
N PRO A 631 5.74 6.36 -10.59
CA PRO A 631 6.12 7.48 -11.42
C PRO A 631 5.06 8.58 -11.41
N VAL A 632 5.52 9.83 -11.29
CA VAL A 632 4.64 10.97 -11.49
C VAL A 632 4.14 10.98 -12.95
N VAL A 633 2.84 11.24 -13.11
CA VAL A 633 2.16 11.36 -14.42
C VAL A 633 1.34 12.63 -14.46
N ASN A 634 0.72 12.95 -15.60
CA ASN A 634 -0.01 14.21 -15.82
C ASN A 634 0.89 15.46 -15.69
N ILE A 635 2.19 15.30 -15.93
CA ILE A 635 3.15 16.40 -16.03
C ILE A 635 3.43 16.74 -17.49
N SER A 636 3.56 18.04 -17.76
CA SER A 636 4.03 18.57 -19.04
C SER A 636 5.56 18.53 -19.11
N TRP A 637 6.12 18.77 -20.28
CA TRP A 637 7.57 18.91 -20.42
C TRP A 637 8.11 20.11 -19.63
N LEU A 638 7.31 21.18 -19.51
CA LEU A 638 7.65 22.37 -18.74
C LEU A 638 7.73 22.08 -17.24
N ASP A 639 6.80 21.28 -16.72
CA ASP A 639 6.82 20.81 -15.33
C ASP A 639 8.07 19.95 -15.06
N ALA A 640 8.34 18.98 -15.94
CA ALA A 640 9.50 18.10 -15.84
C ALA A 640 10.82 18.88 -15.87
N LYS A 641 10.92 19.88 -16.74
CA LYS A 641 12.08 20.79 -16.80
C LYS A 641 12.23 21.60 -15.51
N ALA A 642 11.13 22.14 -14.97
CA ALA A 642 11.15 22.93 -13.74
C ALA A 642 11.62 22.09 -12.55
N TYR A 643 11.10 20.86 -12.43
CA TYR A 643 11.54 19.88 -11.45
C TYR A 643 13.04 19.61 -11.56
N CYS A 644 13.56 19.31 -12.76
CA CYS A 644 15.00 19.08 -12.95
C CYS A 644 15.84 20.27 -12.49
N ILE A 645 15.46 21.49 -12.89
CA ILE A 645 16.20 22.70 -12.49
C ILE A 645 16.23 22.85 -10.97
N TRP A 646 15.08 22.63 -10.31
CA TRP A 646 15.00 22.68 -8.85
C TRP A 646 15.92 21.64 -8.21
N ALA A 647 15.89 20.39 -8.68
CA ALA A 647 16.72 19.29 -8.18
C ALA A 647 18.22 19.39 -8.55
N GLY A 648 18.65 20.42 -9.30
CA GLY A 648 20.04 20.54 -9.75
C GLY A 648 20.41 19.61 -10.90
N LYS A 649 19.41 19.11 -11.63
CA LYS A 649 19.50 18.19 -12.76
C LYS A 649 19.10 18.87 -14.08
N ILE A 650 19.15 18.11 -15.16
CA ILE A 650 18.53 18.44 -16.45
C ILE A 650 17.72 17.25 -16.96
N LEU A 651 16.78 17.48 -17.88
CA LEU A 651 16.17 16.39 -18.63
C LEU A 651 17.23 15.71 -19.52
N ALA A 652 17.17 14.39 -19.62
CA ALA A 652 18.03 13.62 -20.49
C ALA A 652 17.91 14.10 -21.94
N THR A 653 19.03 14.18 -22.65
CA THR A 653 18.95 14.18 -24.12
C THR A 653 18.48 12.81 -24.63
N GLU A 654 17.89 12.76 -25.81
CA GLU A 654 17.46 11.50 -26.44
C GLU A 654 18.64 10.52 -26.57
N ALA A 655 19.84 11.03 -26.87
CA ALA A 655 21.03 10.20 -26.95
C ALA A 655 21.50 9.71 -25.57
N GLN A 656 21.46 10.55 -24.53
CA GLN A 656 21.79 10.11 -23.15
C GLN A 656 20.83 9.02 -22.68
N TRP A 657 19.53 9.21 -22.94
CA TRP A 657 18.52 8.22 -22.62
C TRP A 657 18.76 6.91 -23.36
N GLU A 658 19.00 6.97 -24.68
CA GLU A 658 19.23 5.76 -25.49
C GLU A 658 20.50 5.02 -25.08
N LYS A 659 21.61 5.74 -24.81
CA LYS A 659 22.83 5.11 -24.31
C LYS A 659 22.59 4.45 -22.95
N GLY A 660 21.94 5.14 -22.02
CA GLY A 660 21.60 4.61 -20.70
C GLY A 660 20.76 3.33 -20.80
N ALA A 661 19.86 3.23 -21.79
CA ALA A 661 19.06 2.03 -22.02
C ALA A 661 19.83 0.91 -22.74
N LYS A 662 20.58 1.24 -23.80
CA LYS A 662 21.08 0.29 -24.80
C LYS A 662 22.46 -0.28 -24.47
N GLY A 663 23.31 0.50 -23.81
CA GLY A 663 24.72 0.16 -23.60
C GLY A 663 25.66 0.73 -24.66
N GLY A 664 26.95 0.50 -24.48
CA GLY A 664 28.04 1.00 -25.33
C GLY A 664 28.48 0.02 -26.43
N ILE A 665 29.40 0.46 -27.29
CA ILE A 665 30.09 -0.42 -28.27
C ILE A 665 31.06 -1.38 -27.58
N TRP A 666 31.67 -0.93 -26.50
CA TRP A 666 32.52 -1.73 -25.62
C TRP A 666 31.68 -2.30 -24.48
N LEU A 667 32.17 -3.38 -23.88
CA LEU A 667 31.47 -4.06 -22.80
C LEU A 667 30.99 -3.05 -21.75
N ASP A 668 29.75 -3.20 -21.30
CA ASP A 668 29.12 -2.21 -20.43
C ASP A 668 29.90 -2.09 -19.11
N GLY A 669 30.47 -0.91 -18.85
CA GLY A 669 31.37 -0.68 -17.70
C GLY A 669 32.87 -0.85 -17.99
N ASP A 670 33.26 -1.32 -19.18
CA ASP A 670 34.68 -1.44 -19.59
C ASP A 670 35.23 -0.10 -20.11
N GLU A 671 35.95 0.61 -19.23
CA GLU A 671 36.64 1.85 -19.59
C GLU A 671 37.90 1.61 -20.44
N THR A 672 38.43 0.38 -20.46
CA THR A 672 39.65 0.04 -21.21
C THR A 672 39.41 -0.10 -22.71
N GLN A 673 38.15 -0.27 -23.11
CA GLN A 673 37.72 -0.44 -24.50
C GLN A 673 38.42 -1.61 -25.20
N GLN A 674 38.73 -2.67 -24.45
CA GLN A 674 39.44 -3.84 -24.99
C GLN A 674 38.47 -4.91 -25.46
N GLN A 675 37.28 -4.99 -24.85
CA GLN A 675 36.28 -6.00 -25.17
C GLN A 675 35.04 -5.40 -25.84
N LYS A 676 34.73 -5.84 -27.06
CA LYS A 676 33.51 -5.42 -27.75
C LYS A 676 32.26 -5.96 -27.05
N ASN A 677 31.22 -5.15 -27.00
CA ASN A 677 29.92 -5.54 -26.47
C ASN A 677 29.20 -6.48 -27.47
N PRO A 678 28.95 -7.75 -27.14
CA PRO A 678 28.19 -8.65 -28.02
C PRO A 678 26.75 -8.19 -28.24
N TYR A 679 26.28 -7.26 -27.41
CA TYR A 679 24.94 -6.71 -27.44
C TYR A 679 24.92 -5.19 -27.71
N ALA A 680 25.88 -4.63 -28.46
CA ALA A 680 25.89 -3.19 -28.80
C ALA A 680 24.61 -2.69 -29.51
N LYS A 681 23.74 -3.60 -29.97
CA LYS A 681 22.46 -3.34 -30.64
C LYS A 681 21.25 -3.94 -29.90
N ARG A 682 21.23 -3.97 -28.56
CA ARG A 682 20.08 -4.52 -27.80
C ARG A 682 18.76 -3.88 -28.23
N THR A 683 17.76 -4.74 -28.40
CA THR A 683 16.39 -4.33 -28.71
C THR A 683 15.72 -3.68 -27.50
N TYR A 684 15.90 -4.24 -26.31
CA TYR A 684 15.35 -3.78 -25.03
C TYR A 684 16.48 -3.49 -24.03
N PRO A 685 16.23 -2.76 -22.93
CA PRO A 685 17.28 -2.45 -21.97
C PRO A 685 18.03 -3.69 -21.43
N TRP A 686 17.31 -4.78 -21.17
CA TRP A 686 17.86 -6.03 -20.65
C TRP A 686 18.48 -6.95 -21.72
N GLY A 687 18.28 -6.69 -23.01
CA GLY A 687 18.73 -7.60 -24.06
C GLY A 687 17.80 -7.69 -25.27
N ASN A 688 17.81 -8.85 -25.92
CA ASN A 688 17.01 -9.14 -27.11
C ASN A 688 15.83 -10.09 -26.84
N SER A 689 15.73 -10.64 -25.62
CA SER A 689 14.61 -11.46 -25.17
C SER A 689 13.33 -10.64 -25.08
N LEU A 690 12.19 -11.30 -25.28
CA LEU A 690 10.89 -10.65 -25.18
C LEU A 690 10.62 -10.17 -23.75
N PRO A 691 9.85 -9.07 -23.57
CA PRO A 691 9.55 -8.50 -22.25
C PRO A 691 8.74 -9.41 -21.31
N ASP A 692 8.22 -10.53 -21.81
CA ASP A 692 7.33 -11.49 -21.14
C ASP A 692 7.76 -12.96 -21.31
N GLU A 693 9.01 -13.20 -21.73
CA GLU A 693 9.51 -14.54 -22.03
C GLU A 693 9.53 -15.45 -20.77
N ASN A 694 9.09 -16.70 -20.93
CA ASN A 694 9.06 -17.72 -19.87
C ASN A 694 8.33 -17.29 -18.58
N GLY A 695 7.30 -16.43 -18.70
CA GLY A 695 6.51 -15.97 -17.57
C GLY A 695 7.23 -14.99 -16.64
N THR A 696 8.37 -14.44 -17.06
CA THR A 696 9.06 -13.33 -16.37
C THR A 696 8.74 -12.02 -17.07
N TRP A 697 8.18 -11.08 -16.33
CA TRP A 697 7.91 -9.72 -16.83
C TRP A 697 9.12 -8.82 -16.56
N LEU A 698 9.59 -8.15 -17.60
CA LEU A 698 10.78 -7.29 -17.56
C LEU A 698 10.43 -5.79 -17.65
N ALA A 699 9.15 -5.46 -17.87
CA ALA A 699 8.64 -4.09 -17.91
C ALA A 699 7.12 -4.07 -17.64
N ASN A 700 6.59 -2.92 -17.18
CA ASN A 700 5.14 -2.66 -17.14
C ASN A 700 4.67 -2.13 -18.51
N TYR A 701 3.80 -2.86 -19.20
CA TYR A 701 3.25 -2.48 -20.51
C TYR A 701 1.88 -3.14 -20.77
N ASN A 702 1.24 -2.90 -21.92
CA ASN A 702 -0.19 -3.23 -22.08
C ASN A 702 -0.54 -4.71 -22.18
N GLU A 703 0.39 -5.57 -22.57
CA GLU A 703 0.19 -7.03 -22.63
C GLU A 703 0.52 -7.67 -21.28
N GLU A 704 0.99 -6.88 -20.30
CA GLU A 704 1.15 -7.34 -18.91
C GLU A 704 -0.22 -7.71 -18.31
N PRO A 705 -0.41 -8.97 -17.89
CA PRO A 705 -1.61 -9.45 -17.24
C PRO A 705 -1.61 -9.13 -15.72
N HIS A 706 -0.51 -8.58 -15.18
CA HIS A 706 -0.33 -8.26 -13.75
C HIS A 706 -0.74 -6.83 -13.39
N TYR A 707 -2.03 -6.55 -13.37
CA TYR A 707 -2.57 -5.33 -12.72
C TYR A 707 -2.98 -5.56 -11.26
N GLY A 708 -2.25 -6.43 -10.54
CA GLY A 708 -2.58 -6.88 -9.19
C GLY A 708 -2.48 -5.83 -8.07
N ARG A 709 -1.96 -4.62 -8.34
CA ARG A 709 -1.88 -3.53 -7.34
C ARG A 709 -2.86 -2.37 -7.57
N ASN A 710 -3.59 -2.35 -8.70
CA ASN A 710 -4.49 -1.25 -9.08
C ASN A 710 -5.95 -1.69 -9.29
N ARG A 711 -6.42 -2.70 -8.55
CA ARG A 711 -7.81 -3.19 -8.59
C ARG A 711 -8.28 -3.57 -10.02
N GLY A 712 -7.40 -4.16 -10.83
CA GLY A 712 -7.71 -4.57 -12.21
C GLY A 712 -7.76 -3.44 -13.25
N GLN A 713 -7.49 -2.19 -12.87
CA GLN A 713 -7.36 -1.08 -13.83
C GLN A 713 -5.90 -0.93 -14.29
N LYS A 714 -5.71 -0.67 -15.60
CA LYS A 714 -4.37 -0.52 -16.17
C LYS A 714 -3.63 0.69 -15.54
N SER A 715 -2.63 0.36 -14.74
CA SER A 715 -1.72 1.10 -13.82
C SER A 715 -0.37 1.60 -14.30
N THR A 716 0.19 2.70 -13.79
CA THR A 716 1.64 2.70 -13.50
C THR A 716 1.97 1.67 -12.40
N SER A 717 3.22 1.21 -12.34
CA SER A 717 3.74 0.34 -11.26
C SER A 717 4.77 1.09 -10.43
N ARG A 718 4.97 0.66 -9.18
CA ARG A 718 6.07 1.14 -8.32
C ARG A 718 7.39 1.06 -9.09
N VAL A 719 8.18 2.12 -9.04
CA VAL A 719 9.50 2.15 -9.68
C VAL A 719 10.37 1.01 -9.16
N GLY A 720 11.15 0.37 -10.04
CA GLY A 720 12.03 -0.74 -9.69
C GLY A 720 11.35 -2.11 -9.55
N SER A 721 10.04 -2.22 -9.77
CA SER A 721 9.32 -3.51 -9.66
C SER A 721 9.85 -4.58 -10.63
N PHE A 722 10.47 -4.17 -11.72
CA PHE A 722 11.00 -5.04 -12.77
C PHE A 722 12.54 -5.05 -12.75
N SER A 723 13.13 -5.51 -11.64
CA SER A 723 14.59 -5.49 -11.45
C SER A 723 15.38 -6.26 -12.53
N LYS A 724 14.80 -7.35 -13.05
CA LYS A 724 15.38 -8.11 -14.18
C LYS A 724 15.34 -7.36 -15.52
N GLY A 725 14.55 -6.30 -15.61
CA GLY A 725 14.46 -5.40 -16.75
C GLY A 725 15.49 -4.26 -16.74
N ALA A 726 16.49 -4.33 -15.85
CA ALA A 726 17.54 -3.33 -15.78
C ALA A 726 18.27 -3.18 -17.11
N SER A 727 18.62 -1.93 -17.43
CA SER A 727 19.63 -1.63 -18.44
C SER A 727 20.99 -2.20 -18.03
N PRO A 728 21.97 -2.25 -18.96
CA PRO A 728 23.30 -2.77 -18.66
C PRO A 728 24.06 -1.97 -17.60
N TYR A 729 23.67 -0.70 -17.39
CA TYR A 729 24.22 0.17 -16.37
C TYR A 729 23.39 0.19 -15.07
N GLY A 730 22.37 -0.67 -14.94
CA GLY A 730 21.55 -0.75 -13.72
C GLY A 730 20.40 0.26 -13.62
N CYS A 731 20.17 1.10 -14.64
CA CYS A 731 18.94 1.92 -14.71
C CYS A 731 17.71 1.02 -14.85
N LEU A 732 16.69 1.28 -14.04
CA LEU A 732 15.42 0.55 -14.03
C LEU A 732 14.32 1.36 -14.72
N ASP A 733 13.28 0.64 -15.16
CA ASP A 733 12.12 1.20 -15.85
C ASP A 733 12.47 2.00 -17.12
N MET A 734 13.62 1.74 -17.75
CA MET A 734 13.99 2.36 -19.05
C MET A 734 13.08 1.89 -20.18
N ALA A 735 12.26 0.85 -19.95
CA ALA A 735 11.20 0.44 -20.85
C ALA A 735 9.92 0.20 -20.04
N GLY A 736 8.81 0.72 -20.54
CA GLY A 736 7.50 0.59 -19.93
C GLY A 736 7.25 1.62 -18.82
N ASN A 737 6.24 1.35 -17.99
CA ASN A 737 5.75 2.20 -16.92
C ASN A 737 5.24 3.56 -17.43
N VAL A 738 6.10 4.51 -17.83
CA VAL A 738 5.69 5.80 -18.43
C VAL A 738 6.61 6.21 -19.56
N TRP A 739 6.05 6.93 -20.53
CA TRP A 739 6.83 7.63 -21.54
C TRP A 739 7.63 8.73 -20.86
N GLU A 740 8.91 8.81 -21.19
CA GLU A 740 9.83 9.74 -20.53
C GLU A 740 10.10 10.96 -21.38
N TRP A 741 9.91 12.15 -20.81
CA TRP A 741 10.26 13.41 -21.44
C TRP A 741 11.78 13.53 -21.64
N CYS A 742 12.19 13.72 -22.90
CA CYS A 742 13.56 14.13 -23.23
C CYS A 742 13.63 15.64 -23.51
N LYS A 743 14.83 16.20 -23.38
CA LYS A 743 15.12 17.62 -23.62
C LYS A 743 14.86 18.05 -25.08
N ASP A 744 15.03 17.13 -26.01
CA ASP A 744 15.12 17.32 -27.45
C ASP A 744 13.78 17.72 -28.08
N TRP A 745 13.82 18.58 -29.09
CA TRP A 745 12.69 18.75 -30.00
C TRP A 745 12.61 17.55 -30.95
N TYR A 746 11.41 17.11 -31.29
CA TYR A 746 11.25 15.96 -32.18
C TYR A 746 11.51 16.36 -33.63
N GLY A 747 12.37 15.60 -34.30
CA GLY A 747 12.57 15.68 -35.75
C GLY A 747 12.62 14.28 -36.35
N GLU A 748 11.74 13.99 -37.30
CA GLU A 748 11.56 12.66 -37.89
C GLU A 748 12.84 12.16 -38.58
N SER A 749 13.50 13.02 -39.36
CA SER A 749 14.75 12.71 -40.07
C SER A 749 16.02 13.20 -39.36
N TYR A 750 15.93 13.57 -38.07
CA TYR A 750 17.05 14.18 -37.34
C TYR A 750 18.28 13.28 -37.27
N TYR A 751 18.11 11.97 -37.14
CA TYR A 751 19.23 11.02 -37.03
C TYR A 751 20.15 11.05 -38.25
N ALA A 752 19.65 11.40 -39.44
CA ALA A 752 20.49 11.52 -40.64
C ALA A 752 21.43 12.74 -40.61
N LYS A 753 21.20 13.68 -39.67
CA LYS A 753 21.93 14.96 -39.53
C LYS A 753 22.42 15.19 -38.10
N SER A 754 22.32 14.19 -37.23
CA SER A 754 22.71 14.31 -35.82
C SER A 754 24.23 14.51 -35.71
N PRO A 755 24.70 15.39 -34.82
CA PRO A 755 26.12 15.47 -34.50
C PRO A 755 26.63 14.16 -33.90
N SER A 756 27.84 13.73 -34.29
CA SER A 756 28.47 12.50 -33.78
C SER A 756 28.93 12.59 -32.32
N LYS A 757 28.98 13.79 -31.73
CA LYS A 757 29.43 14.01 -30.35
C LYS A 757 28.40 14.81 -29.55
N ASN A 758 27.92 14.25 -28.45
CA ASN A 758 26.94 14.87 -27.54
C ASN A 758 25.75 15.53 -28.25
N PRO A 759 25.01 14.82 -29.12
CA PRO A 759 23.86 15.38 -29.81
C PRO A 759 22.79 15.85 -28.80
N LYS A 760 22.14 16.99 -29.13
CA LYS A 760 21.17 17.66 -28.25
C LYS A 760 19.79 17.82 -28.89
N GLY A 761 19.56 17.08 -29.98
CA GLY A 761 18.38 17.21 -30.82
C GLY A 761 18.42 18.44 -31.74
N PRO A 762 17.45 18.56 -32.66
CA PRO A 762 17.30 19.74 -33.48
C PRO A 762 16.86 20.95 -32.64
N SER A 763 17.10 22.16 -33.15
CA SER A 763 16.45 23.37 -32.64
C SER A 763 14.94 23.30 -32.89
N LYS A 764 14.14 24.13 -32.19
CA LYS A 764 12.69 24.22 -32.48
C LYS A 764 12.46 24.59 -33.94
N GLN A 765 13.24 25.55 -34.47
CA GLN A 765 13.10 25.99 -35.86
C GLN A 765 13.46 24.90 -36.87
N ASP A 766 14.53 24.13 -36.60
CA ASP A 766 14.96 23.08 -37.52
C ASP A 766 14.02 21.88 -37.47
N ALA A 767 13.46 21.58 -36.30
CA ALA A 767 12.39 20.60 -36.18
C ALA A 767 11.17 20.98 -37.05
N THR A 768 10.78 22.26 -37.08
CA THR A 768 9.67 22.76 -37.93
C THR A 768 9.92 22.66 -39.42
N LYS A 769 11.17 22.75 -39.83
CA LYS A 769 11.54 22.53 -41.23
C LYS A 769 11.54 21.05 -41.60
N ILE A 770 11.77 20.16 -40.64
CA ILE A 770 11.83 18.70 -40.88
C ILE A 770 10.44 18.12 -41.14
N ASP A 771 9.40 18.64 -40.50
CA ASP A 771 8.01 18.19 -40.72
C ASP A 771 7.03 19.39 -40.72
N PRO A 772 6.88 20.08 -41.85
CA PRO A 772 5.97 21.23 -41.97
C PRO A 772 4.48 20.85 -41.90
N SER A 773 4.15 19.56 -42.02
CA SER A 773 2.78 19.04 -42.17
C SER A 773 2.12 18.64 -40.85
N LYS A 774 2.92 18.31 -39.84
CA LYS A 774 2.47 18.18 -38.45
C LYS A 774 2.60 19.57 -37.81
N GLY A 775 1.52 20.08 -37.19
CA GLY A 775 1.46 21.42 -36.57
C GLY A 775 2.46 21.66 -35.42
N ASP A 776 2.01 22.12 -34.25
CA ASP A 776 2.91 22.40 -33.11
C ASP A 776 3.79 21.19 -32.76
N ILE A 777 5.10 21.35 -32.97
CA ILE A 777 6.07 20.27 -32.82
C ILE A 777 6.26 19.92 -31.37
N GLY A 778 6.24 18.62 -31.09
CA GLY A 778 6.41 18.10 -29.75
C GLY A 778 7.86 17.97 -29.30
N LYS A 779 7.99 17.76 -27.99
CA LYS A 779 9.22 17.24 -27.36
C LYS A 779 9.25 15.73 -27.46
N VAL A 780 10.46 15.18 -27.48
CA VAL A 780 10.68 13.74 -27.60
C VAL A 780 10.20 13.00 -26.35
N LEU A 781 9.56 11.85 -26.56
CA LEU A 781 9.21 10.87 -25.55
C LEU A 781 9.89 9.52 -25.87
N ARG A 782 10.44 8.86 -24.86
CA ARG A 782 11.13 7.55 -24.96
C ARG A 782 10.58 6.50 -24.00
N GLY A 783 10.85 5.22 -24.26
CA GLY A 783 10.65 4.13 -23.30
C GLY A 783 9.31 3.40 -23.32
N GLY A 784 8.27 3.90 -24.00
CA GLY A 784 6.95 3.27 -23.92
C GLY A 784 6.25 3.58 -22.60
N SER A 785 5.14 2.91 -22.31
CA SER A 785 4.39 3.11 -21.05
C SER A 785 3.54 1.88 -20.73
N TRP A 786 2.90 1.89 -19.55
CA TRP A 786 1.99 0.86 -19.08
C TRP A 786 0.86 0.50 -20.07
N TYR A 787 0.43 1.41 -20.97
CA TYR A 787 -0.60 1.11 -21.96
C TYR A 787 -0.09 0.85 -23.39
N THR A 788 1.22 0.80 -23.62
CA THR A 788 1.76 0.54 -24.97
C THR A 788 2.17 -0.91 -25.19
N GLY A 789 2.05 -1.39 -26.44
CA GLY A 789 2.55 -2.69 -26.91
C GLY A 789 4.07 -2.84 -26.84
N LYS A 790 4.54 -4.09 -26.83
CA LYS A 790 5.98 -4.45 -26.77
C LYS A 790 6.86 -3.73 -27.80
N LYS A 791 6.32 -3.42 -28.98
CA LYS A 791 7.03 -2.67 -30.03
C LYS A 791 7.50 -1.27 -29.60
N PHE A 792 6.90 -0.70 -28.56
CA PHE A 792 7.26 0.62 -28.02
C PHE A 792 8.22 0.56 -26.84
N LEU A 793 8.57 -0.64 -26.36
CA LEU A 793 9.54 -0.85 -25.27
C LEU A 793 10.99 -0.88 -25.77
N ARG A 794 11.19 -0.77 -27.08
CA ARG A 794 12.53 -0.84 -27.68
C ARG A 794 13.38 0.33 -27.20
N THR A 795 14.67 0.10 -27.06
CA THR A 795 15.68 1.11 -26.71
C THR A 795 15.68 2.28 -27.69
N THR A 796 15.18 2.12 -28.92
CA THR A 796 15.11 3.11 -29.99
C THR A 796 13.73 3.74 -30.22
N ALA A 797 12.70 3.25 -29.53
CA ALA A 797 11.33 3.72 -29.74
C ALA A 797 11.18 5.17 -29.30
N ARG A 798 10.69 6.02 -30.22
CA ARG A 798 10.51 7.46 -29.98
C ARG A 798 9.17 7.97 -30.49
N ARG A 799 8.61 8.93 -29.76
CA ARG A 799 7.40 9.67 -30.14
C ARG A 799 7.57 11.15 -29.79
N CYS A 800 6.58 11.96 -30.13
CA CYS A 800 6.53 13.35 -29.70
C CYS A 800 5.18 13.69 -29.08
N ARG A 801 5.20 14.72 -28.23
CA ARG A 801 3.99 15.31 -27.65
C ARG A 801 4.22 16.80 -27.43
N ASN A 802 3.17 17.60 -27.56
CA ASN A 802 3.22 19.04 -27.29
C ASN A 802 3.82 19.29 -25.89
N PRO A 803 4.81 20.19 -25.73
CA PRO A 803 5.48 20.45 -24.46
C PRO A 803 4.56 20.93 -23.33
N GLU A 804 3.41 21.53 -23.64
CA GLU A 804 2.41 21.98 -22.65
C GLU A 804 1.41 20.86 -22.30
N GLY A 805 1.34 19.82 -23.15
CA GLY A 805 0.39 18.73 -23.00
C GLY A 805 0.73 17.84 -21.81
N ARG A 806 -0.18 17.76 -20.85
CA ARG A 806 -0.14 16.78 -19.75
C ARG A 806 -0.73 15.44 -20.22
N GLY A 807 -0.22 14.31 -19.72
CA GLY A 807 -0.74 12.99 -20.07
C GLY A 807 -0.53 11.94 -18.98
N GLY A 808 -1.51 11.04 -18.81
CA GLY A 808 -1.53 10.00 -17.75
C GLY A 808 -0.49 8.90 -17.90
N SER A 809 0.38 8.98 -18.91
CA SER A 809 1.51 8.08 -19.14
C SER A 809 2.78 8.82 -19.49
N CYS A 810 2.84 10.13 -19.25
CA CYS A 810 4.04 10.92 -19.49
C CYS A 810 4.63 11.26 -18.12
N GLY A 811 5.82 10.72 -17.86
CA GLY A 811 6.61 10.99 -16.68
C GLY A 811 8.00 11.47 -17.08
N MET A 812 8.98 11.30 -16.20
CA MET A 812 10.34 11.75 -16.46
C MET A 812 11.38 11.00 -15.63
N ARG A 813 12.64 11.18 -16.04
CA ARG A 813 13.82 10.98 -15.21
C ARG A 813 14.85 12.08 -15.51
N GLY A 814 15.67 12.44 -14.53
CA GLY A 814 16.69 13.46 -14.63
C GLY A 814 18.08 12.90 -14.92
N VAL A 815 18.97 13.77 -15.41
CA VAL A 815 20.40 13.51 -15.54
C VAL A 815 21.22 14.64 -14.92
N CYS A 816 22.41 14.30 -14.45
CA CYS A 816 23.42 15.22 -13.98
C CYS A 816 24.68 15.06 -14.85
N ASN A 817 25.04 16.11 -15.60
CA ASN A 817 26.25 16.08 -16.42
C ASN A 817 27.48 16.33 -15.54
N ILE A 818 28.57 15.64 -15.85
CA ILE A 818 29.83 15.87 -15.17
C ILE A 818 30.44 17.18 -15.68
N ALA A 819 30.82 18.06 -14.76
CA ALA A 819 31.60 19.24 -15.08
C ALA A 819 33.02 18.81 -15.46
N LYS A 820 33.49 19.24 -16.63
CA LYS A 820 34.89 19.08 -17.04
C LYS A 820 35.78 20.12 -16.39
#